data_AF-A0A2P5FI74-F1
#
_entry.id   AF-A0A2P5FI74-F1
#
_cell.length_a   1.000
_cell.length_b   1.000
_cell.length_c   1.000
_cell.angle_alpha   90.00
_cell.angle_beta   90.00
_cell.angle_gamma   90.00
#
_symmetry.space_group_name_H-M   'P 1'
#
loop_
_entity.id
_entity.type
_entity.pdbx_description
1 polymer ?
#
loop_
_entity_poly.entity_id
_entity_poly.type
_entity_poly.pdbx_seq_one_letter_code
_entity_poly.pdbx_strand_id
1 'polypeptide(L)'
;MSTLMMQLSSSSSSSLSSSGSAAAVPWLLPVSFSKTASASASASHYVHHRPLSSSLSLAVSPSPFSRLVSPTQIQSFPFPFLDPKTRTTSRKRTRTRTRRKAAVSAVFERFTERAIKAVIFSQREAKALGSDMVFTQHLLLGLIAEDNGKGFFGSGITIHQARLAVRNIWRHQIPPPPHSDSDSDSDSNSSSSSSSGSAVQVPFSISTKRVLEAAVDYSRTRGHNFIAPEHIAIGLFTADDGSAARVLQRLGAKVNELAATAASKLEGELAKDGRDSSGASQGFSEKSLSNKSAAAMRSSGKTKEKSALAQFCVDLTARASEGLLDPVIGRENEVQRVIQILCRRTKNNPILLGQSGVGKTAIVEGLATRIAEEDVPDFLLLKRVMSLDVALLMAGAKERGELEKRVTSLIKEVHKSGNIILFIDEVHILVEYSSVGHGNKGSGLDIANLFKPSLGRGQLQCIASTTGDEYRLHFEKDKALARRFQPVWINEPSKDDAVKILLGLCKKYEAHHRCRYTLEAINAAVHLSARYISDRYLPDKAIDLIDEAGSRARIEAFKKKREQQISILSKSPDDYWQEIRTMQAMHEVVLASKLKNVPASAMDDSSENDSDSVLPTSSNDEPPVVGPNDIAKVASLWSGIPVEQLTADDIMLLVGLDEQLRKRVVGQDEAVTAICRAVKRSRVGLKDPNRPMAALLFCGPTGVGKTELTKALAACYFGSEEAMLRLDMSEYMERHSVSKLIGSPPGYVGYGEGGTLTEAIRRRPHTVVLFDEIEKAHPDIFNILLQLFEDGHLTDSQGRRVNFKDALVVMTSNVGSSAIAKGRRGSIGFFVSDEPTSYSGIKAIVLEELKAYFRPELLNRIDEVVVFRPLEKPQMHEIFNIMLQEVKGRLVSLGIGLEVSESVKDLICKQGYSEIYGARALRRAITSIIEDLLSEALLAGDYKPGDTAIIDLDDTGNPYVTNQSNPKLHLSDTTSIY
;
A
#
# COMPACT_ATOMS: atom_id res chain seq x y z
N MET A 1 14.58 6.94 -48.10
CA MET A 1 14.08 5.66 -48.63
C MET A 1 12.74 5.40 -47.97
N SER A 2 11.60 5.87 -48.49
CA SER A 2 11.19 6.17 -49.87
C SER A 2 10.79 4.93 -50.69
N THR A 3 9.51 4.91 -51.05
CA THR A 3 8.94 4.29 -52.27
C THR A 3 8.87 2.76 -52.36
N LEU A 4 7.65 2.22 -52.21
CA LEU A 4 7.01 1.46 -53.29
C LEU A 4 5.48 1.45 -53.13
N MET A 5 4.74 1.51 -54.25
CA MET A 5 3.29 1.72 -54.29
C MET A 5 2.69 1.14 -55.58
N MET A 6 1.47 0.59 -55.48
CA MET A 6 0.48 0.41 -56.56
C MET A 6 0.71 -0.64 -57.68
N GLN A 7 -0.39 -0.85 -58.44
CA GLN A 7 -0.57 -1.61 -59.70
C GLN A 7 -0.73 -3.14 -59.57
N LEU A 8 -1.67 -3.85 -60.25
CA LEU A 8 -2.81 -3.59 -61.18
C LEU A 8 -3.77 -4.83 -61.06
N SER A 9 -5.04 -4.95 -61.49
CA SER A 9 -6.12 -4.11 -62.08
C SER A 9 -7.48 -4.89 -61.94
N SER A 10 -8.61 -4.77 -62.66
CA SER A 10 -9.13 -3.97 -63.81
C SER A 10 -10.66 -4.17 -63.98
N SER A 11 -11.34 -3.24 -64.68
CA SER A 11 -12.59 -3.41 -65.49
C SER A 11 -13.94 -3.67 -64.77
N SER A 12 -15.12 -3.17 -65.23
CA SER A 12 -15.48 -2.42 -66.46
C SER A 12 -16.73 -1.50 -66.33
N SER A 13 -16.73 -0.35 -67.03
CA SER A 13 -17.88 0.33 -67.74
C SER A 13 -19.26 0.51 -67.04
N SER A 14 -19.74 1.74 -66.74
CA SER A 14 -20.55 2.68 -67.61
C SER A 14 -22.06 2.69 -67.24
N SER A 15 -22.89 3.75 -67.36
CA SER A 15 -22.76 5.17 -67.81
C SER A 15 -24.07 5.99 -67.61
N LEU A 16 -23.97 7.32 -67.37
CA LEU A 16 -25.00 8.41 -67.58
C LEU A 16 -26.35 8.33 -66.77
N SER A 17 -27.13 9.39 -66.51
CA SER A 17 -27.00 10.87 -66.66
C SER A 17 -28.03 11.67 -65.80
N SER A 18 -27.89 13.02 -65.77
CA SER A 18 -28.95 14.08 -65.68
C SER A 18 -29.83 14.32 -64.41
N SER A 19 -29.44 15.33 -63.61
CA SER A 19 -30.20 16.54 -63.17
C SER A 19 -31.69 16.52 -62.70
N GLY A 20 -32.05 17.26 -61.61
CA GLY A 20 -33.46 17.71 -61.41
C GLY A 20 -33.93 18.31 -60.06
N SER A 21 -33.58 19.56 -59.76
CA SER A 21 -34.23 20.57 -58.86
C SER A 21 -35.60 20.34 -58.14
N ALA A 22 -35.57 20.35 -56.79
CA ALA A 22 -36.37 21.16 -55.82
C ALA A 22 -37.92 21.01 -55.55
N ALA A 23 -38.27 21.29 -54.26
CA ALA A 23 -39.56 21.77 -53.68
C ALA A 23 -40.80 20.82 -53.60
N ALA A 24 -41.88 21.10 -52.82
CA ALA A 24 -42.01 21.48 -51.39
C ALA A 24 -43.50 21.54 -50.90
N VAL A 25 -43.88 20.79 -49.83
CA VAL A 25 -44.97 21.12 -48.85
C VAL A 25 -46.44 21.10 -49.41
N PRO A 26 -47.57 21.10 -48.64
CA PRO A 26 -47.97 20.55 -47.30
C PRO A 26 -49.10 19.48 -47.38
N TRP A 27 -49.66 19.01 -46.23
CA TRP A 27 -51.11 19.10 -45.86
C TRP A 27 -51.37 18.60 -44.40
N LEU A 28 -52.63 18.66 -43.91
CA LEU A 28 -52.98 18.65 -42.47
C LEU A 28 -53.79 17.43 -41.94
N LEU A 29 -53.86 17.37 -40.60
CA LEU A 29 -54.87 16.74 -39.70
C LEU A 29 -56.34 16.87 -40.20
N PRO A 30 -57.37 16.12 -39.70
CA PRO A 30 -57.55 15.72 -38.27
C PRO A 30 -58.39 14.42 -37.98
N VAL A 31 -58.92 14.36 -36.74
CA VAL A 31 -60.14 13.67 -36.24
C VAL A 31 -59.92 12.58 -35.18
N SER A 32 -60.73 12.67 -34.11
CA SER A 32 -60.82 11.75 -32.97
C SER A 32 -62.23 11.13 -32.88
N PHE A 33 -62.37 9.98 -32.22
CA PHE A 33 -63.67 9.47 -31.78
C PHE A 33 -63.62 8.92 -30.35
N SER A 34 -64.77 9.01 -29.67
CA SER A 34 -65.06 8.42 -28.35
C SER A 34 -66.21 7.39 -28.53
N LYS A 35 -66.75 6.64 -27.56
CA LYS A 35 -67.13 7.00 -26.19
C LYS A 35 -67.71 5.75 -25.46
N THR A 36 -67.37 5.56 -24.19
CA THR A 36 -68.23 5.12 -23.04
C THR A 36 -69.17 3.89 -23.07
N ALA A 37 -69.51 3.47 -21.83
CA ALA A 37 -70.55 2.54 -21.35
C ALA A 37 -70.08 1.09 -21.08
N SER A 38 -70.22 0.43 -19.91
CA SER A 38 -70.99 0.56 -18.63
C SER A 38 -72.24 -0.32 -18.51
N ALA A 39 -72.57 -0.74 -17.27
CA ALA A 39 -73.71 -1.60 -16.85
C ALA A 39 -73.47 -3.13 -17.05
N SER A 40 -73.99 -4.04 -16.20
CA SER A 40 -74.62 -3.92 -14.86
C SER A 40 -74.82 -5.29 -14.15
N ALA A 41 -75.23 -5.24 -12.88
CA ALA A 41 -76.06 -6.24 -12.15
C ALA A 41 -75.43 -7.59 -11.69
N SER A 42 -75.93 -8.28 -10.65
CA SER A 42 -76.66 -7.86 -9.41
C SER A 42 -76.83 -9.06 -8.44
N ALA A 43 -77.02 -8.80 -7.13
CA ALA A 43 -77.35 -9.77 -6.04
C ALA A 43 -76.30 -10.90 -5.79
N SER A 44 -76.23 -11.66 -4.69
CA SER A 44 -76.51 -11.49 -3.22
C SER A 44 -75.81 -12.68 -2.48
N HIS A 45 -75.88 -13.00 -1.17
CA HIS A 45 -76.62 -12.53 0.02
C HIS A 45 -75.87 -12.98 1.32
N TYR A 46 -76.44 -12.68 2.50
CA TYR A 46 -76.24 -13.34 3.82
C TYR A 46 -74.91 -13.25 4.64
N VAL A 47 -74.92 -12.20 5.48
CA VAL A 47 -74.53 -12.10 6.91
C VAL A 47 -74.61 -13.39 7.77
N HIS A 48 -73.63 -13.67 8.67
CA HIS A 48 -73.80 -13.68 10.16
C HIS A 48 -72.62 -14.23 11.02
N HIS A 49 -72.53 -13.66 12.25
CA HIS A 49 -72.07 -14.20 13.55
C HIS A 49 -70.63 -14.72 13.88
N ARG A 50 -69.92 -13.88 14.66
CA ARG A 50 -69.22 -14.12 15.96
C ARG A 50 -69.91 -15.15 16.92
N PRO A 51 -69.35 -15.59 18.10
CA PRO A 51 -68.13 -15.16 18.84
C PRO A 51 -67.34 -16.33 19.54
N LEU A 52 -66.56 -15.99 20.60
CA LEU A 52 -66.07 -16.84 21.73
C LEU A 52 -64.86 -17.78 21.45
N SER A 53 -64.00 -18.12 22.43
CA SER A 53 -63.65 -17.50 23.74
C SER A 53 -62.33 -18.07 24.31
N SER A 54 -61.90 -17.55 25.47
CA SER A 54 -61.14 -18.25 26.54
C SER A 54 -59.95 -19.16 26.15
N SER A 55 -58.69 -18.75 26.34
CA SER A 55 -58.00 -18.65 27.63
C SER A 55 -57.97 -19.95 28.46
N LEU A 56 -56.79 -20.56 28.59
CA LEU A 56 -56.47 -21.43 29.74
C LEU A 56 -54.99 -21.30 30.08
N SER A 57 -54.71 -20.71 31.24
CA SER A 57 -53.38 -20.48 31.80
C SER A 57 -53.25 -21.20 33.13
N LEU A 58 -52.17 -21.95 33.33
CA LEU A 58 -51.58 -22.38 34.61
C LEU A 58 -50.15 -22.84 34.22
N ALA A 59 -49.04 -22.20 34.57
CA ALA A 59 -48.59 -21.62 35.84
C ALA A 59 -48.28 -22.66 36.92
N VAL A 60 -47.00 -22.72 37.33
CA VAL A 60 -46.49 -22.93 38.70
C VAL A 60 -44.98 -22.72 38.67
N SER A 61 -44.46 -21.97 39.65
CA SER A 61 -43.04 -21.84 40.00
C SER A 61 -42.86 -22.39 41.43
N PRO A 62 -41.63 -22.71 41.93
CA PRO A 62 -40.67 -21.68 42.31
C PRO A 62 -39.16 -22.04 42.17
N SER A 63 -38.32 -21.08 42.57
CA SER A 63 -36.86 -21.15 42.82
C SER A 63 -36.58 -21.57 44.30
N PRO A 64 -35.40 -21.39 44.96
CA PRO A 64 -34.12 -20.77 44.56
C PRO A 64 -32.80 -21.43 45.09
N PHE A 65 -31.62 -20.91 44.65
CA PHE A 65 -30.33 -20.69 45.36
C PHE A 65 -29.36 -20.08 44.29
N SER A 66 -28.63 -18.95 44.38
CA SER A 66 -27.94 -18.18 45.46
C SER A 66 -26.68 -18.90 45.98
N ARG A 67 -25.45 -18.35 46.14
CA ARG A 67 -24.81 -17.00 46.19
C ARG A 67 -23.28 -17.12 45.80
N LEU A 68 -22.39 -16.13 45.58
CA LEU A 68 -22.37 -14.68 45.21
C LEU A 68 -20.89 -14.20 44.98
N VAL A 69 -20.69 -13.04 44.32
CA VAL A 69 -19.58 -12.04 44.50
C VAL A 69 -18.15 -12.28 43.92
N SER A 70 -17.43 -11.16 43.72
CA SER A 70 -16.10 -10.90 43.11
C SER A 70 -15.16 -10.19 44.15
N PRO A 71 -14.20 -9.26 43.88
CA PRO A 71 -13.38 -8.88 42.70
C PRO A 71 -11.86 -8.61 42.99
N THR A 72 -11.11 -8.09 41.98
CA THR A 72 -10.00 -7.09 42.06
C THR A 72 -8.54 -7.39 42.52
N GLN A 73 -7.62 -6.63 41.88
CA GLN A 73 -6.34 -6.01 42.35
C GLN A 73 -4.94 -6.68 42.25
N ILE A 74 -4.10 -6.12 41.35
CA ILE A 74 -2.80 -5.41 41.58
C ILE A 74 -1.50 -6.15 42.06
N GLN A 75 -0.39 -5.83 41.35
CA GLN A 75 1.06 -5.81 41.71
C GLN A 75 2.02 -7.03 41.68
N SER A 76 3.11 -6.81 40.91
CA SER A 76 4.56 -6.96 41.29
C SER A 76 5.36 -8.26 41.05
N PHE A 77 6.66 -8.06 40.79
CA PHE A 77 7.75 -9.07 40.69
C PHE A 77 8.11 -9.68 42.06
N PRO A 78 8.77 -10.86 42.10
CA PRO A 78 10.22 -10.86 42.38
C PRO A 78 11.07 -11.95 41.68
N PHE A 79 12.39 -11.73 41.63
CA PHE A 79 13.43 -12.79 41.54
C PHE A 79 13.77 -13.30 42.96
N PRO A 80 14.10 -14.59 43.14
CA PRO A 80 15.51 -15.01 43.27
C PRO A 80 15.83 -16.31 42.47
N PHE A 81 17.03 -16.60 41.96
CA PHE A 81 18.38 -16.68 42.55
C PHE A 81 18.64 -17.98 43.35
N LEU A 82 19.26 -19.01 42.73
CA LEU A 82 20.49 -19.67 43.21
C LEU A 82 21.10 -20.66 42.19
N ASP A 83 22.44 -20.71 42.18
CA ASP A 83 23.35 -21.71 41.55
C ASP A 83 23.65 -22.83 42.60
N PRO A 84 24.56 -23.84 42.45
CA PRO A 84 25.37 -24.25 41.29
C PRO A 84 25.48 -25.78 41.05
N LYS A 85 26.18 -26.20 39.97
CA LYS A 85 27.35 -27.14 40.07
C LYS A 85 28.04 -27.47 38.72
N THR A 86 29.31 -27.04 38.61
CA THR A 86 30.52 -27.80 38.16
C THR A 86 30.52 -28.67 36.89
N ARG A 87 31.61 -28.79 36.11
CA ARG A 87 32.95 -28.15 36.07
C ARG A 87 33.67 -28.62 34.80
N THR A 88 34.49 -27.75 34.18
CA THR A 88 35.78 -28.19 33.63
C THR A 88 36.83 -27.07 33.66
N THR A 89 38.02 -27.45 34.10
CA THR A 89 39.25 -26.65 34.18
C THR A 89 40.14 -26.90 32.95
N SER A 90 41.23 -26.18 32.64
CA SER A 90 41.71 -24.81 32.94
C SER A 90 43.18 -24.75 32.48
N ARG A 91 43.59 -23.76 31.65
CA ARG A 91 44.77 -22.92 31.98
C ARG A 91 45.03 -21.76 30.99
N LYS A 92 45.26 -20.61 31.63
CA LYS A 92 45.71 -19.30 31.12
C LYS A 92 46.73 -19.33 29.97
N ARG A 93 46.57 -18.39 29.02
CA ARG A 93 47.69 -17.54 28.56
C ARG A 93 47.24 -16.08 28.53
N THR A 94 48.13 -15.17 28.92
CA THR A 94 47.84 -13.75 29.14
C THR A 94 47.95 -12.92 27.87
N ARG A 95 47.06 -11.93 27.68
CA ARG A 95 47.32 -10.81 26.77
C ARG A 95 46.67 -9.52 27.28
N THR A 96 47.38 -8.41 27.07
CA THR A 96 47.10 -7.09 27.67
C THR A 96 46.02 -6.31 26.92
N ARG A 97 45.21 -5.54 27.66
CA ARG A 97 44.22 -4.60 27.09
C ARG A 97 44.92 -3.37 26.48
N THR A 98 45.28 -3.43 25.20
CA THR A 98 45.63 -2.24 24.42
C THR A 98 44.36 -1.49 23.99
N ARG A 99 44.08 -0.33 24.60
CA ARG A 99 43.05 0.60 24.11
C ARG A 99 43.44 1.07 22.70
N ARG A 100 42.66 0.71 21.66
CA ARG A 100 42.73 1.38 20.35
C ARG A 100 42.16 2.79 20.46
N LYS A 101 42.77 3.74 19.76
CA LYS A 101 42.36 5.16 19.72
C LYS A 101 41.22 5.33 18.71
N ALA A 102 40.19 6.08 19.05
CA ALA A 102 39.20 6.55 18.07
C ALA A 102 39.81 7.66 17.18
N ALA A 103 39.46 7.66 15.89
CA ALA A 103 39.76 8.76 14.97
C ALA A 103 38.67 9.83 15.05
N VAL A 104 39.03 11.10 14.89
CA VAL A 104 38.25 12.24 15.42
C VAL A 104 37.48 13.02 14.34
N SER A 105 37.45 12.54 13.11
CA SER A 105 36.87 13.29 11.97
C SER A 105 35.34 13.43 12.02
N ALA A 106 34.62 12.51 12.66
CA ALA A 106 33.15 12.45 12.64
C ALA A 106 32.43 13.34 13.67
N VAL A 107 33.16 14.18 14.41
CA VAL A 107 32.59 14.93 15.56
C VAL A 107 31.86 16.21 15.14
N PHE A 108 32.28 16.85 14.04
CA PHE A 108 31.97 18.27 13.80
C PHE A 108 30.75 18.58 12.92
N GLU A 109 30.10 17.57 12.31
CA GLU A 109 28.94 17.79 11.39
C GLU A 109 27.74 18.49 12.02
N ARG A 110 27.63 18.51 13.36
CA ARG A 110 26.54 19.17 14.10
C ARG A 110 26.96 20.46 14.80
N PHE A 111 28.19 20.93 14.61
CA PHE A 111 28.68 22.15 15.25
C PHE A 111 28.20 23.38 14.49
N THR A 112 27.71 24.40 15.20
CA THR A 112 27.38 25.70 14.58
C THR A 112 28.65 26.40 14.10
N GLU A 113 28.54 27.35 13.17
CA GLU A 113 29.69 28.16 12.75
C GLU A 113 30.42 28.81 13.94
N ARG A 114 29.66 29.27 14.94
CA ARG A 114 30.22 29.84 16.19
C ARG A 114 31.08 28.81 16.92
N ALA A 115 30.58 27.59 17.10
CA ALA A 115 31.31 26.49 17.74
C ALA A 115 32.57 26.08 16.96
N ILE A 116 32.48 26.02 15.62
CA ILE A 116 33.62 25.77 14.73
C ILE A 116 34.67 26.89 14.87
N LYS A 117 34.25 28.16 14.87
CA LYS A 117 35.13 29.33 15.05
C LYS A 117 35.86 29.28 16.40
N ALA A 118 35.16 29.00 17.51
CA ALA A 118 35.78 28.82 18.83
C ALA A 118 36.83 27.68 18.85
N VAL A 119 36.54 26.54 18.22
CA VAL A 119 37.48 25.41 18.12
C VAL A 119 38.70 25.78 17.26
N ILE A 120 38.53 26.49 16.14
CA ILE A 120 39.64 26.99 15.31
C ILE A 120 40.49 28.01 16.09
N PHE A 121 39.88 28.91 16.86
CA PHE A 121 40.62 29.81 17.74
C PHE A 121 41.43 29.02 18.78
N SER A 122 40.91 27.94 19.36
CA SER A 122 41.69 27.11 20.31
C SER A 122 42.97 26.51 19.72
N GLN A 123 42.96 26.13 18.43
CA GLN A 123 44.15 25.65 17.72
C GLN A 123 45.16 26.79 17.48
N ARG A 124 44.66 28.00 17.15
CA ARG A 124 45.52 29.20 16.97
C ARG A 124 46.16 29.63 18.29
N GLU A 125 45.42 29.62 19.40
CA GLU A 125 45.93 29.94 20.73
C GLU A 125 46.97 28.92 21.21
N ALA A 126 46.74 27.62 21.00
CA ALA A 126 47.73 26.59 21.29
C ALA A 126 49.04 26.83 20.53
N LYS A 127 48.97 27.14 19.22
CA LYS A 127 50.15 27.45 18.40
C LYS A 127 50.84 28.75 18.83
N ALA A 128 50.08 29.81 19.15
CA ALA A 128 50.61 31.09 19.62
C ALA A 128 51.25 31.02 21.03
N LEU A 129 50.92 29.98 21.81
CA LEU A 129 51.54 29.63 23.08
C LEU A 129 52.59 28.51 22.95
N GLY A 130 53.03 28.18 21.72
CA GLY A 130 54.11 27.21 21.49
C GLY A 130 53.80 25.78 21.91
N SER A 131 52.52 25.37 21.89
CA SER A 131 52.09 24.06 22.39
C SER A 131 51.73 23.08 21.26
N ASP A 132 52.37 21.91 21.27
CA ASP A 132 52.17 20.83 20.29
C ASP A 132 50.78 20.19 20.31
N MET A 133 49.96 20.51 21.32
CA MET A 133 48.59 19.99 21.46
C MET A 133 47.61 21.05 21.96
N VAL A 134 46.36 20.94 21.53
CA VAL A 134 45.26 21.70 22.11
C VAL A 134 44.83 21.03 23.42
N PHE A 135 44.98 21.76 24.52
CA PHE A 135 44.52 21.37 25.86
C PHE A 135 43.28 22.17 26.26
N THR A 136 42.63 21.81 27.38
CA THR A 136 41.37 22.43 27.81
C THR A 136 41.50 23.93 28.11
N GLN A 137 42.66 24.40 28.58
CA GLN A 137 42.92 25.84 28.71
C GLN A 137 43.06 26.56 27.36
N HIS A 138 43.49 25.87 26.28
CA HIS A 138 43.50 26.45 24.93
C HIS A 138 42.08 26.47 24.33
N LEU A 139 41.25 25.46 24.64
CA LEU A 139 39.82 25.48 24.31
C LEU A 139 39.07 26.60 25.03
N LEU A 140 39.39 26.86 26.30
CA LEU A 140 38.88 28.02 27.05
C LEU A 140 39.24 29.35 26.35
N LEU A 141 40.50 29.54 25.95
CA LEU A 141 40.92 30.74 25.22
C LEU A 141 40.16 30.88 23.88
N GLY A 142 39.92 29.77 23.17
CA GLY A 142 39.13 29.76 21.94
C GLY A 142 37.67 30.20 22.13
N LEU A 143 37.04 29.81 23.24
CA LEU A 143 35.68 30.26 23.62
C LEU A 143 35.66 31.73 24.05
N ILE A 144 36.66 32.18 24.83
CA ILE A 144 36.82 33.59 25.24
C ILE A 144 37.06 34.50 24.01
N ALA A 145 37.69 33.97 22.95
CA ALA A 145 37.90 34.67 21.68
C ALA A 145 36.69 34.68 20.73
N GLU A 146 35.63 33.89 21.01
CA GLU A 146 34.39 33.87 20.22
C GLU A 146 33.31 34.79 20.81
N ASP A 147 33.20 34.88 22.14
CA ASP A 147 32.22 35.73 22.83
C ASP A 147 32.61 37.22 22.75
N ASN A 148 32.37 37.83 21.59
CA ASN A 148 32.60 39.23 21.24
C ASN A 148 31.73 40.25 22.06
N GLY A 149 31.17 39.82 23.19
CA GLY A 149 30.37 40.64 24.09
C GLY A 149 31.19 41.38 25.15
N LYS A 150 30.58 41.59 26.33
CA LYS A 150 31.20 42.27 27.49
C LYS A 150 32.17 41.35 28.26
N GLY A 151 33.07 40.70 27.53
CA GLY A 151 33.87 39.58 28.03
C GLY A 151 33.05 38.29 28.19
N PHE A 152 33.76 37.17 28.39
CA PHE A 152 33.21 35.81 28.39
C PHE A 152 32.01 35.63 29.33
N PHE A 153 30.84 35.29 28.77
CA PHE A 153 29.55 35.21 29.46
C PHE A 153 29.20 36.45 30.32
N GLY A 154 29.68 37.64 29.94
CA GLY A 154 29.46 38.89 30.66
C GLY A 154 30.33 39.09 31.91
N SER A 155 31.30 38.20 32.17
CA SER A 155 32.20 38.27 33.34
C SER A 155 33.28 39.36 33.26
N GLY A 156 33.35 40.12 32.16
CA GLY A 156 34.42 41.09 31.93
C GLY A 156 35.78 40.48 31.56
N ILE A 157 35.93 39.15 31.57
CA ILE A 157 37.18 38.48 31.18
C ILE A 157 37.48 38.75 29.70
N THR A 158 38.65 39.35 29.44
CA THR A 158 39.20 39.57 28.11
C THR A 158 40.21 38.48 27.72
N ILE A 159 40.34 38.21 26.41
CA ILE A 159 41.31 37.26 25.88
C ILE A 159 42.76 37.58 26.28
N HIS A 160 43.12 38.87 26.42
CA HIS A 160 44.45 39.29 26.85
C HIS A 160 44.76 38.89 28.31
N GLN A 161 43.82 39.15 29.23
CA GLN A 161 43.95 38.72 30.63
C GLN A 161 44.02 37.18 30.73
N ALA A 162 43.19 36.46 29.96
CA ALA A 162 43.17 35.01 29.96
C ALA A 162 44.48 34.39 29.42
N ARG A 163 45.03 34.92 28.32
CA ARG A 163 46.37 34.54 27.80
C ARG A 163 47.46 34.75 28.85
N LEU A 164 47.44 35.87 29.56
CA LEU A 164 48.39 36.15 30.65
C LEU A 164 48.21 35.19 31.83
N ALA A 165 46.98 34.84 32.20
CA ALA A 165 46.72 33.85 33.24
C ALA A 165 47.28 32.46 32.86
N VAL A 166 47.03 32.00 31.62
CA VAL A 166 47.61 30.75 31.09
C VAL A 166 49.14 30.80 31.08
N ARG A 167 49.75 31.84 30.48
CA ARG A 167 51.21 31.99 30.46
C ARG A 167 51.83 32.02 31.86
N ASN A 168 51.15 32.63 32.83
CA ASN A 168 51.62 32.69 34.22
C ASN A 168 51.51 31.36 34.98
N ILE A 169 50.52 30.52 34.69
CA ILE A 169 50.37 29.19 35.31
C ILE A 169 51.36 28.18 34.69
N TRP A 170 51.64 28.28 33.39
CA TRP A 170 52.45 27.31 32.63
C TRP A 170 53.85 27.81 32.19
N ARG A 171 54.43 28.79 32.91
CA ARG A 171 55.75 29.40 32.59
C ARG A 171 56.91 28.43 32.34
N HIS A 172 56.87 27.22 32.90
CA HIS A 172 57.93 26.22 32.79
C HIS A 172 57.71 25.18 31.66
N GLN A 173 56.61 25.28 30.91
CA GLN A 173 56.29 24.37 29.79
C GLN A 173 56.16 25.10 28.44
N ILE A 174 56.37 26.42 28.41
CA ILE A 174 56.23 27.27 27.24
C ILE A 174 57.55 28.02 27.05
N PRO A 175 58.34 27.75 25.98
CA PRO A 175 59.52 28.54 25.68
C PRO A 175 59.14 29.98 25.30
N PRO A 176 60.01 30.99 25.54
CA PRO A 176 59.77 32.34 25.08
C PRO A 176 59.75 32.39 23.53
N PRO A 177 58.94 33.28 22.92
CA PRO A 177 59.02 33.53 21.48
C PRO A 177 60.39 34.13 21.11
N PRO A 178 60.92 33.87 19.90
CA PRO A 178 62.15 34.49 19.45
C PRO A 178 61.98 36.02 19.34
N HIS A 179 62.98 36.74 19.84
CA HIS A 179 63.07 38.20 19.74
C HIS A 179 63.52 38.64 18.34
N SER A 180 63.23 39.88 17.96
CA SER A 180 63.58 40.47 16.67
C SER A 180 64.07 41.91 16.85
N ASP A 181 65.36 42.05 17.17
CA ASP A 181 66.03 43.35 17.37
C ASP A 181 67.31 43.43 16.52
N SER A 182 67.36 44.46 15.66
CA SER A 182 68.50 45.20 15.07
C SER A 182 69.88 44.54 14.76
N ASP A 183 70.27 44.71 13.48
CA ASP A 183 71.58 45.16 12.97
C ASP A 183 72.74 44.21 12.55
N SER A 184 73.37 44.60 11.42
CA SER A 184 74.72 44.29 10.88
C SER A 184 75.08 42.88 10.36
N ASP A 185 74.84 42.69 9.05
CA ASP A 185 75.75 42.27 7.97
C ASP A 185 76.82 41.14 8.08
N SER A 186 77.02 40.50 6.92
CA SER A 186 78.13 39.64 6.45
C SER A 186 78.13 38.11 6.76
N ASP A 187 77.70 37.36 5.74
CA ASP A 187 78.33 36.16 5.17
C ASP A 187 78.51 34.86 6.00
N SER A 188 77.52 33.97 5.92
CA SER A 188 77.48 32.89 4.89
C SER A 188 76.91 31.53 5.35
N ASN A 189 76.25 30.84 4.39
CA ASN A 189 75.99 29.39 4.36
C ASN A 189 75.28 28.68 5.54
N SER A 190 73.94 28.75 5.57
CA SER A 190 73.13 27.51 5.68
C SER A 190 71.75 27.65 5.06
N SER A 191 71.43 26.76 4.11
CA SER A 191 70.15 26.54 3.40
C SER A 191 68.87 27.15 4.00
N SER A 192 68.28 28.11 3.30
CA SER A 192 66.92 28.60 3.53
C SER A 192 65.87 27.60 3.05
N SER A 193 64.96 27.15 3.93
CA SER A 193 63.80 26.31 3.59
C SER A 193 62.49 26.91 4.14
N SER A 194 62.19 28.13 3.70
CA SER A 194 60.95 28.86 4.02
C SER A 194 59.72 28.20 3.37
N SER A 195 59.20 27.12 3.97
CA SER A 195 58.03 26.39 3.49
C SER A 195 56.72 27.11 3.83
N SER A 196 56.16 27.81 2.83
CA SER A 196 54.88 28.50 2.97
C SER A 196 53.70 27.52 3.03
N GLY A 197 52.78 27.75 3.97
CA GLY A 197 51.35 27.63 3.66
C GLY A 197 50.67 26.25 3.73
N SER A 198 51.20 25.27 4.47
CA SER A 198 50.38 24.11 4.89
C SER A 198 49.89 24.26 6.32
N ALA A 199 48.56 24.23 6.51
CA ALA A 199 47.92 24.39 7.81
C ALA A 199 47.94 23.08 8.62
N VAL A 200 49.11 22.69 9.11
CA VAL A 200 49.27 21.58 10.07
C VAL A 200 48.43 21.89 11.32
N GLN A 201 47.27 21.23 11.43
CA GLN A 201 46.34 21.43 12.53
C GLN A 201 46.92 20.85 13.82
N VAL A 202 47.00 21.67 14.87
CA VAL A 202 47.47 21.24 16.19
C VAL A 202 46.51 20.19 16.75
N PRO A 203 46.95 18.95 17.05
CA PRO A 203 46.05 17.87 17.46
C PRO A 203 45.46 18.10 18.86
N PHE A 204 44.20 17.72 19.04
CA PHE A 204 43.54 17.78 20.35
C PHE A 204 44.08 16.72 21.31
N SER A 205 44.34 17.15 22.55
CA SER A 205 44.66 16.28 23.69
C SER A 205 43.48 15.36 24.06
N ILE A 206 43.74 14.35 24.89
CA ILE A 206 42.71 13.39 25.33
C ILE A 206 41.63 14.08 26.19
N SER A 207 42.00 15.07 27.01
CA SER A 207 41.07 15.79 27.87
C SER A 207 40.18 16.75 27.08
N THR A 208 40.75 17.46 26.09
CA THR A 208 39.95 18.30 25.17
C THR A 208 38.96 17.46 24.35
N LYS A 209 39.28 16.22 24.01
CA LYS A 209 38.33 15.30 23.34
C LYS A 209 37.16 14.91 24.25
N ARG A 210 37.42 14.56 25.52
CA ARG A 210 36.35 14.31 26.51
C ARG A 210 35.41 15.50 26.69
N VAL A 211 35.95 16.72 26.69
CA VAL A 211 35.15 17.95 26.78
C VAL A 211 34.21 18.11 25.57
N LEU A 212 34.68 17.79 24.36
CA LEU A 212 33.85 17.80 23.15
C LEU A 212 32.83 16.65 23.14
N GLU A 213 33.20 15.46 23.60
CA GLU A 213 32.29 14.31 23.79
C GLU A 213 31.16 14.66 24.79
N ALA A 214 31.50 15.27 25.94
CA ALA A 214 30.54 15.74 26.93
C ALA A 214 29.60 16.82 26.38
N ALA A 215 30.09 17.72 25.52
CA ALA A 215 29.25 18.73 24.85
C ALA A 215 28.25 18.10 23.86
N VAL A 216 28.66 17.05 23.13
CA VAL A 216 27.78 16.26 22.24
C VAL A 216 26.68 15.57 23.06
N ASP A 217 27.03 14.92 24.17
CA ASP A 217 26.07 14.18 24.98
C ASP A 217 25.15 15.10 25.81
N TYR A 218 25.62 16.29 26.23
CA TYR A 218 24.75 17.33 26.79
C TYR A 218 23.73 17.84 25.75
N SER A 219 24.18 18.05 24.50
CA SER A 219 23.29 18.41 23.39
C SER A 219 22.20 17.35 23.16
N ARG A 220 22.60 16.07 23.09
CA ARG A 220 21.67 14.92 22.94
C ARG A 220 20.68 14.80 24.09
N THR A 221 21.13 14.89 25.34
CA THR A 221 20.27 14.71 26.53
C THR A 221 19.28 15.83 26.75
N ARG A 222 19.54 17.04 26.23
CA ARG A 222 18.56 18.14 26.14
C ARG A 222 17.77 18.15 24.82
N GLY A 223 18.02 17.23 23.89
CA GLY A 223 17.30 17.13 22.61
C GLY A 223 17.69 18.18 21.56
N HIS A 224 18.84 18.85 21.72
CA HIS A 224 19.30 19.87 20.79
C HIS A 224 19.95 19.19 19.57
N ASN A 225 19.61 19.65 18.37
CA ASN A 225 20.13 19.06 17.12
C ASN A 225 21.46 19.68 16.64
N PHE A 226 21.93 20.72 17.33
CA PHE A 226 23.16 21.45 17.04
C PHE A 226 24.06 21.56 18.29
N ILE A 227 25.32 21.93 18.09
CA ILE A 227 26.32 22.14 19.15
C ILE A 227 26.88 23.56 19.01
N ALA A 228 26.58 24.42 19.97
CA ALA A 228 27.01 25.81 20.06
C ALA A 228 28.21 25.97 21.04
N PRO A 229 28.93 27.12 21.05
CA PRO A 229 29.98 27.40 22.04
C PRO A 229 29.54 27.18 23.49
N GLU A 230 28.28 27.47 23.77
CA GLU A 230 27.60 27.29 25.06
C GLU A 230 27.60 25.81 25.50
N HIS A 231 27.32 24.86 24.59
CA HIS A 231 27.45 23.43 24.87
C HIS A 231 28.91 23.03 25.17
N ILE A 232 29.87 23.59 24.42
CA ILE A 232 31.31 23.34 24.62
C ILE A 232 31.76 23.88 25.98
N ALA A 233 31.29 25.05 26.38
CA ALA A 233 31.55 25.62 27.71
C ALA A 233 30.96 24.75 28.84
N ILE A 234 29.74 24.22 28.68
CA ILE A 234 29.15 23.30 29.66
C ILE A 234 29.94 21.98 29.73
N GLY A 235 30.36 21.43 28.58
CA GLY A 235 31.28 20.28 28.53
C GLY A 235 32.63 20.58 29.21
N LEU A 236 33.15 21.80 29.07
CA LEU A 236 34.39 22.25 29.71
C LEU A 236 34.22 22.38 31.23
N PHE A 237 33.09 22.89 31.72
CA PHE A 237 32.84 23.02 33.15
C PHE A 237 32.52 21.68 33.85
N THR A 238 32.23 20.61 33.08
CA THR A 238 31.87 19.28 33.61
C THR A 238 32.93 18.20 33.41
N ALA A 239 33.75 18.29 32.34
CA ALA A 239 34.71 17.24 31.96
C ALA A 239 36.17 17.72 31.80
N ASP A 240 36.51 18.95 32.22
CA ASP A 240 37.90 19.43 32.32
C ASP A 240 38.67 18.72 33.45
N ASP A 241 39.95 18.40 33.21
CA ASP A 241 40.87 17.86 34.23
C ASP A 241 41.35 18.96 35.22
N GLY A 242 40.58 20.04 35.37
CA GLY A 242 40.84 21.20 36.24
C GLY A 242 41.76 22.28 35.68
N SER A 243 42.28 22.15 34.46
CA SER A 243 43.18 23.14 33.83
C SER A 243 42.45 24.44 33.45
N ALA A 244 41.28 24.36 32.84
CA ALA A 244 40.45 25.53 32.54
C ALA A 244 39.86 26.14 33.81
N ALA A 245 39.46 25.31 34.78
CA ALA A 245 38.97 25.77 36.08
C ALA A 245 40.02 26.62 36.84
N ARG A 246 41.30 26.22 36.84
CA ARG A 246 42.41 27.00 37.44
C ARG A 246 42.61 28.36 36.78
N VAL A 247 42.45 28.45 35.45
CA VAL A 247 42.53 29.73 34.72
C VAL A 247 41.41 30.66 35.14
N LEU A 248 40.17 30.16 35.22
CA LEU A 248 39.01 30.95 35.64
C LEU A 248 39.12 31.42 37.09
N GLN A 249 39.57 30.55 38.00
CA GLN A 249 39.88 30.92 39.39
C GLN A 249 40.96 32.02 39.47
N ARG A 250 42.02 31.92 38.65
CA ARG A 250 43.09 32.94 38.58
C ARG A 250 42.60 34.29 38.04
N LEU A 251 41.50 34.29 37.29
CA LEU A 251 40.81 35.46 36.76
C LEU A 251 39.65 35.95 37.67
N GLY A 252 39.46 35.33 38.84
CA GLY A 252 38.40 35.69 39.80
C GLY A 252 36.99 35.19 39.46
N ALA A 253 36.82 34.38 38.41
CA ALA A 253 35.51 33.91 37.97
C ALA A 253 35.06 32.61 38.66
N LYS A 254 33.79 32.57 39.04
CA LYS A 254 33.13 31.38 39.61
C LYS A 254 32.54 30.53 38.48
N VAL A 255 33.02 29.29 38.38
CA VAL A 255 32.59 28.33 37.33
C VAL A 255 31.07 28.09 37.36
N ASN A 256 30.46 28.00 38.55
CA ASN A 256 29.02 27.73 38.70
C ASN A 256 28.13 28.86 38.13
N GLU A 257 28.55 30.12 38.28
CA GLU A 257 27.82 31.28 37.74
C GLU A 257 27.94 31.31 36.21
N LEU A 258 29.14 31.08 35.67
CA LEU A 258 29.37 30.95 34.22
C LEU A 258 28.56 29.80 33.60
N ALA A 259 28.47 28.65 34.27
CA ALA A 259 27.70 27.50 33.81
C ALA A 259 26.19 27.79 33.75
N ALA A 260 25.65 28.49 34.75
CA ALA A 260 24.26 28.94 34.76
C ALA A 260 23.99 29.97 33.64
N THR A 261 24.89 30.93 33.42
CA THR A 261 24.77 31.89 32.32
C THR A 261 24.87 31.23 30.94
N ALA A 262 25.73 30.22 30.76
CA ALA A 262 25.84 29.46 29.53
C ALA A 262 24.53 28.69 29.22
N ALA A 263 23.94 28.01 30.22
CA ALA A 263 22.65 27.34 30.08
C ALA A 263 21.50 28.32 29.78
N SER A 264 21.50 29.51 30.41
CA SER A 264 20.48 30.53 30.15
C SER A 264 20.61 31.17 28.75
N LYS A 265 21.83 31.40 28.24
CA LYS A 265 22.05 31.79 26.83
C LYS A 265 21.49 30.71 25.88
N LEU A 266 21.75 29.42 26.19
CA LEU A 266 21.32 28.28 25.38
C LEU A 266 19.80 28.20 25.23
N GLU A 267 19.06 28.37 26.33
CA GLU A 267 17.60 28.40 26.36
C GLU A 267 17.05 29.66 25.66
N GLY A 268 17.79 30.77 25.70
CA GLY A 268 17.47 32.02 24.98
C GLY A 268 17.74 32.00 23.47
N GLU A 269 18.62 31.13 22.94
CA GLU A 269 18.77 30.92 21.49
C GLU A 269 17.60 30.11 20.91
N LEU A 270 17.15 29.06 21.61
CA LEU A 270 15.97 28.27 21.22
C LEU A 270 14.71 29.12 21.06
N ALA A 271 14.50 30.10 21.95
CA ALA A 271 13.37 31.02 21.91
C ALA A 271 13.37 31.98 20.69
N LYS A 272 14.49 32.12 19.96
CA LYS A 272 14.58 32.96 18.75
C LYS A 272 14.29 32.20 17.45
N ASP A 273 14.47 30.89 17.45
CA ASP A 273 14.29 30.01 16.27
C ASP A 273 12.82 29.62 16.02
N GLY A 274 11.86 30.25 16.72
CA GLY A 274 10.43 30.15 16.44
C GLY A 274 9.80 28.78 16.70
N ARG A 275 10.45 27.92 17.48
CA ARG A 275 9.95 26.58 17.83
C ARG A 275 9.61 26.48 19.31
N ASP A 276 8.36 26.76 19.64
CA ASP A 276 7.78 26.30 20.89
C ASP A 276 7.91 24.77 20.98
N SER A 277 8.50 24.27 22.07
CA SER A 277 8.59 22.85 22.34
C SER A 277 7.22 22.31 22.78
N SER A 278 6.39 21.92 21.81
CA SER A 278 5.07 21.33 22.00
C SER A 278 5.13 19.94 22.65
N GLY A 279 5.43 19.89 23.95
CA GLY A 279 5.79 18.64 24.64
C GLY A 279 5.58 18.52 26.15
N ALA A 280 4.93 19.49 26.83
CA ALA A 280 4.57 19.32 28.25
C ALA A 280 3.38 20.20 28.70
N SER A 281 2.17 19.62 28.75
CA SER A 281 0.96 20.28 29.27
C SER A 281 0.56 19.79 30.66
N GLN A 282 1.24 20.28 31.70
CA GLN A 282 0.71 20.28 33.06
C GLN A 282 1.03 21.61 33.74
N GLY A 283 -0.01 22.40 34.01
CA GLY A 283 0.13 23.80 34.38
C GLY A 283 0.15 24.05 35.88
N PHE A 284 0.71 25.20 36.25
CA PHE A 284 0.33 25.92 37.46
C PHE A 284 0.15 27.41 37.13
N SER A 285 -0.73 28.08 37.87
CA SER A 285 -1.03 29.50 37.72
C SER A 285 -0.25 30.31 38.76
N GLU A 286 0.36 31.43 38.37
CA GLU A 286 -0.09 32.76 38.83
C GLU A 286 0.64 33.96 38.16
N LYS A 287 -0.07 35.09 38.13
CA LYS A 287 0.35 36.52 38.20
C LYS A 287 1.86 36.84 38.03
N SER A 288 2.29 37.87 37.30
CA SER A 288 1.97 39.27 37.68
C SER A 288 2.34 40.36 36.65
N LEU A 289 1.38 41.27 36.41
CA LEU A 289 1.49 42.75 36.35
C LEU A 289 2.42 43.53 35.39
N SER A 290 1.92 44.73 35.05
CA SER A 290 2.51 45.86 34.31
C SER A 290 2.60 45.69 32.77
N ASN A 291 2.37 46.73 31.95
CA ASN A 291 2.27 48.17 32.25
C ASN A 291 0.93 48.83 31.84
N LYS A 292 0.70 50.07 32.33
CA LYS A 292 -0.53 50.86 32.10
C LYS A 292 -0.32 52.01 31.11
N SER A 293 -1.13 52.10 30.05
CA SER A 293 -1.57 53.35 29.39
C SER A 293 -2.48 53.01 28.20
N ALA A 294 -3.62 53.66 27.93
CA ALA A 294 -4.37 54.67 28.68
C ALA A 294 -5.89 54.42 28.51
N ALA A 295 -6.74 55.10 29.29
CA ALA A 295 -8.17 54.81 29.34
C ALA A 295 -9.01 55.70 28.40
N ALA A 296 -9.93 55.08 27.65
CA ALA A 296 -11.11 55.72 27.10
C ALA A 296 -12.25 54.68 26.92
N MET A 297 -13.50 55.16 27.02
CA MET A 297 -14.75 54.47 26.64
C MET A 297 -15.03 53.07 27.24
N ARG A 298 -15.83 53.03 28.32
CA ARG A 298 -16.61 51.83 28.67
C ARG A 298 -17.80 51.70 27.71
N SER A 299 -17.95 50.56 27.05
CA SER A 299 -19.24 50.10 26.50
C SER A 299 -19.45 48.62 26.84
N SER A 300 -20.71 48.17 26.89
CA SER A 300 -21.08 46.87 27.46
C SER A 300 -20.82 45.71 26.49
N GLY A 301 -19.74 44.97 26.72
CA GLY A 301 -19.44 43.72 26.01
C GLY A 301 -19.78 42.50 26.87
N LYS A 302 -20.95 41.88 26.67
CA LYS A 302 -21.19 40.52 27.16
C LYS A 302 -20.15 39.57 26.55
N THR A 303 -19.66 38.62 27.35
CA THR A 303 -18.96 37.43 26.83
C THR A 303 -19.89 36.72 25.84
N LYS A 304 -19.60 36.82 24.54
CA LYS A 304 -20.31 36.06 23.52
C LYS A 304 -20.03 34.57 23.75
N GLU A 305 -21.08 33.80 23.97
CA GLU A 305 -21.06 32.36 23.72
C GLU A 305 -20.59 32.13 22.27
N LYS A 306 -19.76 31.11 22.04
CA LYS A 306 -19.29 30.80 20.68
C LYS A 306 -20.50 30.43 19.81
N SER A 307 -20.71 31.14 18.71
CA SER A 307 -21.81 30.87 17.76
C SER A 307 -21.83 29.39 17.37
N ALA A 308 -22.99 28.75 17.29
CA ALA A 308 -23.11 27.34 16.88
C ALA A 308 -22.48 27.11 15.49
N LEU A 309 -22.62 28.08 14.58
CA LEU A 309 -21.91 28.08 13.28
C LEU A 309 -20.39 27.97 13.42
N ALA A 310 -19.79 28.64 14.41
CA ALA A 310 -18.35 28.62 14.68
C ALA A 310 -17.92 27.44 15.59
N GLN A 311 -18.85 26.56 15.96
CA GLN A 311 -18.57 25.30 16.67
C GLN A 311 -18.71 24.08 15.76
N PHE A 312 -19.65 24.10 14.81
CA PHE A 312 -20.03 22.93 14.01
C PHE A 312 -19.85 23.10 12.50
N CYS A 313 -19.45 24.29 12.00
CA CYS A 313 -19.24 24.52 10.57
C CYS A 313 -17.84 25.05 10.22
N VAL A 314 -17.41 24.76 9.00
CA VAL A 314 -16.22 25.32 8.35
C VAL A 314 -16.66 26.26 7.22
N ASP A 315 -16.17 27.50 7.21
CA ASP A 315 -16.47 28.47 6.14
C ASP A 315 -15.58 28.18 4.92
N LEU A 316 -16.18 27.58 3.89
CA LEU A 316 -15.47 27.23 2.65
C LEU A 316 -15.16 28.48 1.82
N THR A 317 -16.02 29.51 1.87
CA THR A 317 -15.79 30.78 1.16
C THR A 317 -14.59 31.53 1.75
N ALA A 318 -14.40 31.49 3.07
CA ALA A 318 -13.17 31.97 3.70
C ALA A 318 -11.94 31.20 3.21
N ARG A 319 -11.95 29.86 3.28
CA ARG A 319 -10.84 29.02 2.80
C ARG A 319 -10.53 29.22 1.31
N ALA A 320 -11.54 29.51 0.48
CA ALA A 320 -11.36 29.87 -0.92
C ALA A 320 -10.57 31.19 -1.06
N SER A 321 -10.98 32.24 -0.34
CA SER A 321 -10.29 33.55 -0.35
C SER A 321 -8.85 33.49 0.19
N GLU A 322 -8.55 32.49 1.03
CA GLU A 322 -7.19 32.20 1.55
C GLU A 322 -6.36 31.30 0.61
N GLY A 323 -6.91 30.82 -0.51
CA GLY A 323 -6.24 29.91 -1.44
C GLY A 323 -6.04 28.48 -0.91
N LEU A 324 -6.79 28.09 0.14
CA LEU A 324 -6.62 26.81 0.86
C LEU A 324 -7.50 25.66 0.34
N LEU A 325 -8.25 25.86 -0.75
CA LEU A 325 -9.03 24.82 -1.42
C LEU A 325 -8.26 24.20 -2.59
N ASP A 326 -8.75 23.09 -3.12
CA ASP A 326 -8.21 22.45 -4.32
C ASP A 326 -8.82 23.02 -5.62
N PRO A 327 -8.04 23.06 -6.72
CA PRO A 327 -8.54 23.57 -8.00
C PRO A 327 -9.59 22.61 -8.58
N VAL A 328 -10.77 23.13 -8.87
CA VAL A 328 -11.91 22.36 -9.38
C VAL A 328 -11.86 22.34 -10.91
N ILE A 329 -11.77 21.15 -11.48
CA ILE A 329 -11.41 20.91 -12.89
C ILE A 329 -12.40 19.93 -13.51
N GLY A 330 -13.01 20.30 -14.64
CA GLY A 330 -13.90 19.43 -15.42
C GLY A 330 -15.28 19.23 -14.78
N ARG A 331 -15.74 20.19 -13.95
CA ARG A 331 -17.01 20.15 -13.21
C ARG A 331 -17.84 21.44 -13.35
N GLU A 332 -17.52 22.24 -14.36
CA GLU A 332 -18.07 23.59 -14.56
C GLU A 332 -19.58 23.55 -14.83
N ASN A 333 -20.05 22.48 -15.49
CA ASN A 333 -21.46 22.25 -15.76
C ASN A 333 -22.26 21.95 -14.48
N GLU A 334 -21.71 21.11 -13.59
CA GLU A 334 -22.31 20.78 -12.30
C GLU A 334 -22.32 21.97 -11.35
N VAL A 335 -21.23 22.75 -11.29
CA VAL A 335 -21.18 24.02 -10.53
C VAL A 335 -22.21 25.01 -11.08
N GLN A 336 -22.28 25.20 -12.40
CA GLN A 336 -23.29 26.05 -13.03
C GLN A 336 -24.72 25.56 -12.75
N ARG A 337 -24.93 24.24 -12.68
CA ARG A 337 -26.23 23.65 -12.34
C ARG A 337 -26.60 23.88 -10.88
N VAL A 338 -25.64 23.83 -9.97
CA VAL A 338 -25.83 24.17 -8.55
C VAL A 338 -26.22 25.65 -8.41
N ILE A 339 -25.51 26.57 -9.09
CA ILE A 339 -25.84 28.01 -9.16
C ILE A 339 -27.27 28.24 -9.67
N GLN A 340 -27.64 27.63 -10.81
CA GLN A 340 -29.00 27.70 -11.37
C GLN A 340 -30.09 27.27 -10.38
N ILE A 341 -29.81 26.30 -9.51
CA ILE A 341 -30.77 25.81 -8.51
C ILE A 341 -30.85 26.77 -7.32
N LEU A 342 -29.72 27.23 -6.81
CA LEU A 342 -29.65 28.17 -5.68
C LEU A 342 -30.36 29.50 -5.98
N CYS A 343 -30.32 29.96 -7.23
CA CYS A 343 -31.01 31.18 -7.68
C CYS A 343 -32.55 31.04 -7.85
N ARG A 344 -33.15 29.86 -7.63
CA ARG A 344 -34.61 29.68 -7.78
C ARG A 344 -35.37 30.30 -6.60
N ARG A 345 -36.57 30.83 -6.87
CA ARG A 345 -37.48 31.34 -5.82
C ARG A 345 -38.08 30.22 -4.94
N THR A 346 -38.16 28.98 -5.44
CA THR A 346 -38.60 27.79 -4.69
C THR A 346 -37.86 26.55 -5.19
N LYS A 347 -37.76 25.48 -4.36
CA LYS A 347 -36.95 24.28 -4.64
C LYS A 347 -35.50 24.62 -5.00
N ASN A 348 -34.90 25.46 -4.16
CA ASN A 348 -33.60 26.08 -4.35
C ASN A 348 -32.46 25.41 -3.55
N ASN A 349 -32.68 24.16 -3.14
CA ASN A 349 -31.69 23.32 -2.46
C ASN A 349 -31.28 22.21 -3.43
N PRO A 350 -30.06 22.22 -4.01
CA PRO A 350 -29.60 21.10 -4.81
C PRO A 350 -29.24 19.90 -3.91
N ILE A 351 -29.48 18.68 -4.40
CA ILE A 351 -28.92 17.46 -3.82
C ILE A 351 -28.03 16.75 -4.85
N LEU A 352 -26.78 16.53 -4.47
CA LEU A 352 -25.70 15.98 -5.27
C LEU A 352 -25.73 14.46 -5.16
N LEU A 353 -26.15 13.79 -6.24
CA LEU A 353 -26.32 12.35 -6.33
C LEU A 353 -25.25 11.74 -7.23
N GLY A 354 -24.44 10.84 -6.70
CA GLY A 354 -23.39 10.13 -7.42
C GLY A 354 -22.76 9.05 -6.54
N GLN A 355 -21.86 8.25 -7.09
CA GLN A 355 -21.12 7.27 -6.26
C GLN A 355 -20.14 7.95 -5.29
N SER A 356 -19.58 7.22 -4.33
CA SER A 356 -18.51 7.78 -3.50
C SER A 356 -17.23 7.99 -4.33
N GLY A 357 -16.33 8.88 -3.88
CA GLY A 357 -15.09 9.23 -4.57
C GLY A 357 -15.21 10.13 -5.81
N VAL A 358 -16.41 10.34 -6.40
CA VAL A 358 -16.56 11.09 -7.67
C VAL A 358 -16.33 12.62 -7.58
N GLY A 359 -15.96 13.16 -6.41
CA GLY A 359 -15.71 14.59 -6.21
C GLY A 359 -16.95 15.45 -5.95
N LYS A 360 -17.93 14.97 -5.16
CA LYS A 360 -19.13 15.74 -4.79
C LYS A 360 -18.78 17.04 -4.03
N THR A 361 -17.90 16.92 -3.04
CA THR A 361 -17.42 18.00 -2.18
C THR A 361 -16.67 19.07 -2.99
N ALA A 362 -15.88 18.65 -3.98
CA ALA A 362 -15.18 19.56 -4.90
C ALA A 362 -16.14 20.47 -5.71
N ILE A 363 -17.35 20.02 -6.07
CA ILE A 363 -18.36 20.88 -6.73
C ILE A 363 -18.83 22.01 -5.79
N VAL A 364 -18.85 21.77 -4.48
CA VAL A 364 -19.23 22.75 -3.47
C VAL A 364 -18.09 23.70 -3.15
N GLU A 365 -16.85 23.19 -3.14
CA GLU A 365 -15.65 24.01 -3.05
C GLU A 365 -15.51 24.91 -4.28
N GLY A 366 -15.82 24.43 -5.49
CA GLY A 366 -15.82 25.23 -6.72
C GLY A 366 -16.88 26.34 -6.73
N LEU A 367 -18.04 26.09 -6.12
CA LEU A 367 -19.01 27.15 -5.83
C LEU A 367 -18.44 28.19 -4.84
N ALA A 368 -17.77 27.74 -3.78
CA ALA A 368 -17.17 28.64 -2.79
C ALA A 368 -16.04 29.50 -3.40
N THR A 369 -15.24 28.93 -4.30
CA THR A 369 -14.22 29.65 -5.09
C THR A 369 -14.84 30.69 -6.00
N ARG A 370 -15.85 30.35 -6.83
CA ARG A 370 -16.52 31.35 -7.68
C ARG A 370 -17.20 32.48 -6.89
N ILE A 371 -17.71 32.20 -5.68
CA ILE A 371 -18.24 33.24 -4.80
C ILE A 371 -17.12 34.18 -4.31
N ALA A 372 -15.94 33.66 -4.01
CA ALA A 372 -14.78 34.45 -3.59
C ALA A 372 -14.10 35.21 -4.75
N GLU A 373 -14.22 34.71 -5.98
CA GLU A 373 -13.71 35.32 -7.23
C GLU A 373 -14.73 36.27 -7.89
N GLU A 374 -15.91 36.45 -7.29
CA GLU A 374 -17.05 37.23 -7.81
C GLU A 374 -17.67 36.70 -9.15
N ASP A 375 -17.31 35.49 -9.61
CA ASP A 375 -17.92 34.78 -10.77
C ASP A 375 -19.27 34.12 -10.42
N VAL A 376 -20.18 34.90 -9.81
CA VAL A 376 -21.56 34.47 -9.53
C VAL A 376 -22.57 35.61 -9.72
N PRO A 377 -23.84 35.32 -10.06
CA PRO A 377 -24.88 36.34 -10.12
C PRO A 377 -25.09 37.05 -8.76
N ASP A 378 -25.47 38.33 -8.79
CA ASP A 378 -25.54 39.26 -7.65
C ASP A 378 -26.17 38.69 -6.36
N PHE A 379 -27.20 37.85 -6.52
CA PHE A 379 -27.92 37.15 -5.44
C PHE A 379 -27.04 36.19 -4.61
N LEU A 380 -25.86 35.82 -5.13
CA LEU A 380 -24.90 34.90 -4.51
C LEU A 380 -23.59 35.58 -4.07
N LEU A 381 -23.24 36.77 -4.58
CA LEU A 381 -21.99 37.48 -4.21
C LEU A 381 -21.85 37.68 -2.69
N LEU A 382 -22.93 38.06 -2.01
CA LEU A 382 -22.94 38.29 -0.56
C LEU A 382 -23.13 37.01 0.26
N LYS A 383 -23.20 35.82 -0.37
CA LYS A 383 -23.40 34.54 0.31
C LYS A 383 -22.08 33.95 0.80
N ARG A 384 -22.15 33.05 1.79
CA ARG A 384 -21.03 32.22 2.24
C ARG A 384 -21.44 30.76 2.32
N VAL A 385 -20.57 29.86 1.91
CA VAL A 385 -20.77 28.41 1.93
C VAL A 385 -20.17 27.84 3.22
N MET A 386 -21.03 27.31 4.09
CA MET A 386 -20.65 26.72 5.38
C MET A 386 -20.80 25.20 5.32
N SER A 387 -19.71 24.44 5.36
CA SER A 387 -19.75 22.98 5.50
C SER A 387 -20.09 22.59 6.92
N LEU A 388 -21.09 21.72 7.12
CA LEU A 388 -21.49 21.16 8.42
C LEU A 388 -20.70 19.90 8.75
N ASP A 389 -19.95 19.91 9.86
CA ASP A 389 -19.37 18.68 10.42
C ASP A 389 -20.43 17.92 11.22
N VAL A 390 -20.98 16.87 10.60
CA VAL A 390 -21.99 15.98 11.20
C VAL A 390 -21.41 15.18 12.37
N ALA A 391 -20.14 14.77 12.28
CA ALA A 391 -19.48 14.00 13.34
C ALA A 391 -19.28 14.86 14.60
N LEU A 392 -18.81 16.10 14.44
CA LEU A 392 -18.65 17.07 15.53
C LEU A 392 -20.00 17.55 16.11
N LEU A 393 -21.03 17.66 15.28
CA LEU A 393 -22.40 17.95 15.72
C LEU A 393 -22.94 16.85 16.65
N MET A 394 -22.67 15.58 16.32
CA MET A 394 -23.02 14.41 17.14
C MET A 394 -22.08 14.20 18.34
N ALA A 395 -20.80 14.62 18.23
CA ALA A 395 -19.79 14.41 19.26
C ALA A 395 -20.19 15.03 20.61
N GLY A 396 -20.17 14.20 21.65
CA GLY A 396 -20.52 14.60 23.02
C GLY A 396 -22.00 14.82 23.29
N ALA A 397 -22.89 14.72 22.30
CA ALA A 397 -24.34 14.80 22.50
C ALA A 397 -24.87 13.51 23.16
N LYS A 398 -24.83 13.43 24.50
CA LYS A 398 -25.20 12.22 25.25
C LYS A 398 -26.71 11.99 25.29
N GLU A 399 -27.50 13.04 25.14
CA GLU A 399 -28.96 12.98 25.19
C GLU A 399 -29.59 13.40 23.85
N ARG A 400 -30.67 12.71 23.46
CA ARG A 400 -31.40 12.95 22.20
C ARG A 400 -31.80 14.42 22.01
N GLY A 401 -32.37 15.03 23.07
CA GLY A 401 -32.78 16.43 23.08
C GLY A 401 -31.63 17.44 23.09
N GLU A 402 -30.38 17.01 23.30
CA GLU A 402 -29.21 17.88 23.13
C GLU A 402 -28.88 18.08 21.66
N LEU A 403 -28.89 17.00 20.87
CA LEU A 403 -28.67 17.04 19.42
C LEU A 403 -29.75 17.89 18.71
N GLU A 404 -31.02 17.72 19.09
CA GLU A 404 -32.13 18.55 18.59
C GLU A 404 -31.95 20.04 18.93
N LYS A 405 -31.46 20.38 20.12
CA LYS A 405 -31.13 21.76 20.51
C LYS A 405 -29.98 22.32 19.66
N ARG A 406 -28.91 21.55 19.43
CA ARG A 406 -27.78 21.95 18.57
C ARG A 406 -28.24 22.26 17.15
N VAL A 407 -28.97 21.33 16.51
CA VAL A 407 -29.57 21.51 15.17
C VAL A 407 -30.50 22.73 15.13
N THR A 408 -31.39 22.86 16.11
CA THR A 408 -32.34 23.98 16.18
C THR A 408 -31.64 25.34 16.38
N SER A 409 -30.52 25.39 17.11
CA SER A 409 -29.71 26.60 17.27
C SER A 409 -29.03 26.96 15.96
N LEU A 410 -28.42 25.99 15.27
CA LEU A 410 -27.76 26.19 13.98
C LEU A 410 -28.73 26.71 12.92
N ILE A 411 -29.93 26.12 12.79
CA ILE A 411 -30.99 26.61 11.88
C ILE A 411 -31.39 28.06 12.20
N LYS A 412 -31.47 28.43 13.48
CA LYS A 412 -31.77 29.82 13.90
C LYS A 412 -30.64 30.79 13.57
N GLU A 413 -29.38 30.40 13.72
CA GLU A 413 -28.23 31.23 13.35
C GLU A 413 -28.11 31.43 11.82
N VAL A 414 -28.30 30.36 11.04
CA VAL A 414 -28.36 30.45 9.57
C VAL A 414 -29.47 31.39 9.13
N HIS A 415 -30.69 31.22 9.66
CA HIS A 415 -31.82 32.08 9.30
C HIS A 415 -31.60 33.54 9.71
N LYS A 416 -31.03 33.79 10.89
CA LYS A 416 -30.70 35.14 11.38
C LYS A 416 -29.62 35.83 10.54
N SER A 417 -28.67 35.06 9.99
CA SER A 417 -27.62 35.58 9.10
C SER A 417 -28.16 35.88 7.71
N GLY A 418 -29.06 35.05 7.17
CA GLY A 418 -29.69 35.19 5.84
C GLY A 418 -28.74 34.99 4.64
N ASN A 419 -27.45 35.23 4.84
CA ASN A 419 -26.41 35.15 3.82
C ASN A 419 -25.62 33.83 3.82
N ILE A 420 -26.10 32.78 4.50
CA ILE A 420 -25.41 31.48 4.60
C ILE A 420 -26.11 30.45 3.71
N ILE A 421 -25.30 29.71 2.96
CA ILE A 421 -25.66 28.45 2.29
C ILE A 421 -25.02 27.32 3.09
N LEU A 422 -25.83 26.45 3.69
CA LEU A 422 -25.33 25.32 4.48
C LEU A 422 -25.04 24.13 3.57
N PHE A 423 -23.81 23.66 3.51
CA PHE A 423 -23.48 22.38 2.90
C PHE A 423 -23.57 21.26 3.95
N ILE A 424 -24.19 20.15 3.58
CA ILE A 424 -24.33 18.95 4.40
C ILE A 424 -23.84 17.77 3.57
N ASP A 425 -22.62 17.31 3.81
CA ASP A 425 -22.16 16.06 3.21
C ASP A 425 -22.87 14.87 3.87
N GLU A 426 -22.94 13.75 3.15
CA GLU A 426 -23.56 12.48 3.58
C GLU A 426 -24.89 12.66 4.33
N VAL A 427 -25.81 13.44 3.75
CA VAL A 427 -27.09 13.85 4.38
C VAL A 427 -27.96 12.67 4.83
N HIS A 428 -27.70 11.47 4.30
CA HIS A 428 -28.34 10.24 4.76
C HIS A 428 -28.04 9.94 6.23
N ILE A 429 -26.86 10.28 6.77
CA ILE A 429 -26.47 10.00 8.18
C ILE A 429 -27.43 10.69 9.15
N LEU A 430 -27.77 11.95 8.89
CA LEU A 430 -28.75 12.72 9.68
C LEU A 430 -30.19 12.16 9.59
N VAL A 431 -30.51 11.42 8.53
CA VAL A 431 -31.82 10.78 8.30
C VAL A 431 -31.85 9.33 8.81
N GLU A 432 -30.74 8.61 8.74
CA GLU A 432 -30.61 7.25 9.25
C GLU A 432 -30.53 7.19 10.77
N TYR A 433 -29.93 8.20 11.42
CA TYR A 433 -29.99 8.35 12.88
C TYR A 433 -31.44 8.53 13.39
N SER A 434 -32.39 8.88 12.50
CA SER A 434 -33.83 8.88 12.80
C SER A 434 -34.47 7.48 12.74
N SER A 435 -33.79 6.50 12.13
CA SER A 435 -34.35 5.24 11.61
C SER A 435 -33.85 3.96 12.31
N VAL A 436 -32.82 4.03 13.16
CA VAL A 436 -32.33 2.90 13.97
C VAL A 436 -33.30 2.62 15.13
N GLY A 437 -34.45 2.02 14.79
CA GLY A 437 -35.61 1.83 15.68
C GLY A 437 -36.52 0.67 15.27
N HIS A 438 -35.99 -0.34 14.57
CA HIS A 438 -36.73 -1.54 14.19
C HIS A 438 -37.07 -2.40 15.42
N GLY A 439 -38.17 -2.08 16.10
CA GLY A 439 -38.66 -2.90 17.22
C GLY A 439 -39.89 -2.40 17.97
N ASN A 440 -40.19 -1.09 17.99
CA ASN A 440 -41.33 -0.61 18.78
C ASN A 440 -41.99 0.68 18.25
N LYS A 441 -43.28 0.85 18.55
CA LYS A 441 -44.06 2.05 18.19
C LYS A 441 -43.72 3.23 19.12
N GLY A 442 -42.55 3.84 18.97
CA GLY A 442 -42.11 4.93 19.84
C GLY A 442 -40.94 5.76 19.31
N SER A 443 -41.27 6.86 18.63
CA SER A 443 -40.42 8.05 18.43
C SER A 443 -38.93 7.80 18.09
N GLY A 444 -38.65 7.48 16.83
CA GLY A 444 -37.34 7.77 16.24
C GLY A 444 -37.04 9.27 16.27
N LEU A 445 -35.75 9.65 16.28
CA LEU A 445 -35.29 11.04 16.42
C LEU A 445 -35.30 11.72 15.04
N ASP A 446 -36.48 12.09 14.55
CA ASP A 446 -36.69 12.62 13.17
C ASP A 446 -36.14 14.05 13.01
N ILE A 447 -34.81 14.15 12.82
CA ILE A 447 -34.10 15.40 12.51
C ILE A 447 -34.61 16.01 11.21
N ALA A 448 -35.07 15.19 10.26
CA ALA A 448 -35.66 15.69 9.02
C ALA A 448 -36.92 16.54 9.30
N ASN A 449 -37.72 16.27 10.33
CA ASN A 449 -38.85 17.13 10.73
C ASN A 449 -38.42 18.53 11.20
N LEU A 450 -37.19 18.69 11.71
CA LEU A 450 -36.64 20.02 12.04
C LEU A 450 -36.29 20.81 10.76
N PHE A 451 -35.82 20.11 9.72
CA PHE A 451 -35.47 20.72 8.42
C PHE A 451 -36.69 20.99 7.52
N LYS A 452 -37.67 20.07 7.44
CA LYS A 452 -38.88 20.16 6.61
C LYS A 452 -39.59 21.54 6.61
N PRO A 453 -39.84 22.20 7.77
CA PRO A 453 -40.49 23.52 7.79
C PRO A 453 -39.55 24.66 7.33
N SER A 454 -38.27 24.60 7.68
CA SER A 454 -37.27 25.63 7.37
C SER A 454 -36.93 25.66 5.88
N LEU A 455 -36.73 24.49 5.28
CA LEU A 455 -36.60 24.30 3.83
C LEU A 455 -37.90 24.61 3.09
N GLY A 456 -39.05 24.27 3.69
CA GLY A 456 -40.37 24.52 3.10
C GLY A 456 -40.75 25.99 2.99
N ARG A 457 -40.19 26.86 3.86
CA ARG A 457 -40.39 28.32 3.84
C ARG A 457 -39.22 29.09 3.20
N GLY A 458 -38.19 28.41 2.71
CA GLY A 458 -36.98 29.06 2.18
C GLY A 458 -36.15 29.81 3.24
N GLN A 459 -36.35 29.52 4.52
CA GLN A 459 -35.61 30.14 5.64
C GLN A 459 -34.22 29.51 5.83
N LEU A 460 -34.06 28.27 5.37
CA LEU A 460 -32.79 27.56 5.22
C LEU A 460 -32.56 27.32 3.73
N GLN A 461 -31.37 27.69 3.27
CA GLN A 461 -30.85 27.37 1.94
C GLN A 461 -29.67 26.42 2.14
N CYS A 462 -29.71 25.23 1.53
CA CYS A 462 -28.65 24.24 1.68
C CYS A 462 -28.32 23.48 0.41
N ILE A 463 -27.12 22.91 0.39
CA ILE A 463 -26.64 21.92 -0.57
C ILE A 463 -26.44 20.63 0.21
N ALA A 464 -26.82 19.48 -0.36
CA ALA A 464 -26.65 18.18 0.28
C ALA A 464 -25.97 17.19 -0.66
N SER A 465 -25.20 16.23 -0.15
CA SER A 465 -24.68 15.07 -0.90
C SER A 465 -25.05 13.74 -0.27
N THR A 466 -25.19 12.71 -1.11
CA THR A 466 -25.52 11.32 -0.73
C THR A 466 -25.26 10.41 -1.94
N THR A 467 -25.23 9.08 -1.81
CA THR A 467 -25.23 8.18 -2.97
C THR A 467 -26.63 7.94 -3.53
N GLY A 468 -26.71 7.41 -4.75
CA GLY A 468 -28.01 7.06 -5.36
C GLY A 468 -28.76 5.99 -4.56
N ASP A 469 -28.02 5.05 -3.96
CA ASP A 469 -28.56 3.93 -3.20
C ASP A 469 -29.05 4.39 -1.81
N GLU A 470 -28.25 5.19 -1.09
CA GLU A 470 -28.68 5.87 0.15
C GLU A 470 -29.91 6.77 -0.09
N TYR A 471 -29.92 7.54 -1.18
CA TYR A 471 -31.05 8.39 -1.54
C TYR A 471 -32.33 7.57 -1.70
N ARG A 472 -32.27 6.44 -2.42
CA ARG A 472 -33.41 5.53 -2.60
C ARG A 472 -33.83 4.82 -1.31
N LEU A 473 -32.85 4.42 -0.49
CA LEU A 473 -33.07 3.67 0.75
C LEU A 473 -33.61 4.53 1.91
N HIS A 474 -33.22 5.81 2.02
CA HIS A 474 -33.56 6.65 3.17
C HIS A 474 -34.32 7.93 2.79
N PHE A 475 -33.95 8.59 1.68
CA PHE A 475 -34.43 9.93 1.35
C PHE A 475 -35.73 9.94 0.53
N GLU A 476 -35.83 9.07 -0.48
CA GLU A 476 -36.99 8.99 -1.38
C GLU A 476 -38.27 8.49 -0.68
N LYS A 477 -38.11 7.71 0.40
CA LYS A 477 -39.21 7.30 1.28
C LYS A 477 -39.97 8.52 1.85
N ASP A 478 -39.27 9.60 2.19
CA ASP A 478 -39.89 10.86 2.63
C ASP A 478 -40.17 11.79 1.44
N LYS A 479 -41.32 11.58 0.80
CA LYS A 479 -41.85 12.45 -0.26
C LYS A 479 -42.06 13.91 0.19
N ALA A 480 -42.15 14.20 1.49
CA ALA A 480 -42.34 15.55 2.02
C ALA A 480 -41.02 16.33 2.14
N LEU A 481 -39.90 15.63 2.38
CA LEU A 481 -38.53 16.14 2.33
C LEU A 481 -37.98 16.17 0.90
N ALA A 482 -38.06 15.05 0.15
CA ALA A 482 -37.49 14.91 -1.19
C ALA A 482 -37.93 16.04 -2.15
N ARG A 483 -39.22 16.42 -2.10
CA ARG A 483 -39.79 17.54 -2.89
C ARG A 483 -39.22 18.94 -2.60
N ARG A 484 -38.36 19.09 -1.59
CA ARG A 484 -37.66 20.34 -1.22
C ARG A 484 -36.30 20.49 -1.89
N PHE A 485 -35.75 19.36 -2.35
CA PHE A 485 -34.48 19.31 -3.06
C PHE A 485 -34.69 19.15 -4.56
N GLN A 486 -33.66 19.48 -5.33
CA GLN A 486 -33.58 19.28 -6.76
C GLN A 486 -32.35 18.40 -7.05
N PRO A 487 -32.51 17.17 -7.56
CA PRO A 487 -31.36 16.30 -7.84
C PRO A 487 -30.47 16.87 -8.94
N VAL A 488 -29.16 16.72 -8.72
CA VAL A 488 -28.06 16.94 -9.65
C VAL A 488 -27.27 15.64 -9.69
N TRP A 489 -27.25 14.98 -10.84
CA TRP A 489 -26.51 13.74 -11.03
C TRP A 489 -25.04 14.04 -11.34
N ILE A 490 -24.13 13.36 -10.65
CA ILE A 490 -22.68 13.48 -10.81
C ILE A 490 -22.14 12.11 -11.19
N ASN A 491 -21.63 12.02 -12.42
CA ASN A 491 -21.01 10.80 -12.93
C ASN A 491 -19.52 10.76 -12.58
N GLU A 492 -18.93 9.57 -12.63
CA GLU A 492 -17.48 9.39 -12.70
C GLU A 492 -16.91 10.24 -13.87
N PRO A 493 -15.79 10.98 -13.68
CA PRO A 493 -15.21 11.79 -14.76
C PRO A 493 -14.62 10.90 -15.87
N SER A 494 -14.39 11.48 -17.05
CA SER A 494 -13.64 10.77 -18.09
C SER A 494 -12.18 10.53 -17.64
N LYS A 495 -11.49 9.60 -18.30
CA LYS A 495 -10.06 9.34 -18.02
C LYS A 495 -9.23 10.60 -18.29
N ASP A 496 -9.53 11.30 -19.37
CA ASP A 496 -8.81 12.51 -19.77
C ASP A 496 -9.05 13.66 -18.78
N ASP A 497 -10.25 13.75 -18.19
CA ASP A 497 -10.55 14.73 -17.14
C ASP A 497 -9.93 14.34 -15.79
N ALA A 498 -9.89 13.05 -15.45
CA ALA A 498 -9.16 12.56 -14.28
C ALA A 498 -7.65 12.87 -14.36
N VAL A 499 -7.03 12.76 -15.55
CA VAL A 499 -5.64 13.21 -15.77
C VAL A 499 -5.49 14.71 -15.51
N LYS A 500 -6.41 15.55 -15.99
CA LYS A 500 -6.40 17.01 -15.73
C LYS A 500 -6.53 17.34 -14.24
N ILE A 501 -7.42 16.64 -13.53
CA ILE A 501 -7.61 16.77 -12.08
C ILE A 501 -6.30 16.46 -11.34
N LEU A 502 -5.66 15.32 -11.66
CA LEU A 502 -4.39 14.94 -11.04
C LEU A 502 -3.24 15.90 -11.38
N LEU A 503 -3.18 16.43 -12.60
CA LEU A 503 -2.21 17.47 -12.97
C LEU A 503 -2.40 18.76 -12.15
N GLY A 504 -3.64 19.13 -11.83
CA GLY A 504 -3.96 20.27 -10.95
C GLY A 504 -3.53 20.03 -9.49
N LEU A 505 -3.76 18.82 -8.98
CA LEU A 505 -3.41 18.42 -7.61
C LEU A 505 -1.91 18.11 -7.43
N CYS A 506 -1.21 17.70 -8.49
CA CYS A 506 0.17 17.19 -8.47
C CYS A 506 1.12 18.05 -7.61
N LYS A 507 1.15 19.36 -7.83
CA LYS A 507 2.03 20.30 -7.11
C LYS A 507 1.86 20.26 -5.58
N LYS A 508 0.65 19.96 -5.08
CA LYS A 508 0.39 19.83 -3.64
C LYS A 508 0.95 18.51 -3.08
N TYR A 509 0.77 17.41 -3.81
CA TYR A 509 1.34 16.11 -3.45
C TYR A 509 2.88 16.09 -3.55
N GLU A 510 3.47 16.71 -4.58
CA GLU A 510 4.94 16.90 -4.70
C GLU A 510 5.50 17.65 -3.49
N ALA A 511 4.86 18.75 -3.07
CA ALA A 511 5.28 19.51 -1.90
C ALA A 511 5.11 18.73 -0.58
N HIS A 512 4.02 17.96 -0.44
CA HIS A 512 3.72 17.17 0.74
C HIS A 512 4.70 16.00 0.94
N HIS A 513 4.96 15.24 -0.12
CA HIS A 513 5.82 14.05 -0.11
C HIS A 513 7.30 14.34 -0.36
N ARG A 514 7.61 15.51 -0.93
CA ARG A 514 8.94 15.89 -1.42
C ARG A 514 9.47 14.96 -2.52
N CYS A 515 8.57 14.54 -3.40
CA CYS A 515 8.86 13.79 -4.62
C CYS A 515 8.54 14.64 -5.86
N ARG A 516 8.85 14.11 -7.05
CA ARG A 516 8.33 14.61 -8.34
C ARG A 516 7.56 13.51 -9.06
N TYR A 517 6.43 13.82 -9.69
CA TYR A 517 5.68 12.83 -10.47
C TYR A 517 5.91 13.03 -11.97
N THR A 518 6.23 11.96 -12.69
CA THR A 518 6.27 12.01 -14.16
C THR A 518 4.85 12.09 -14.73
N LEU A 519 4.69 12.75 -15.89
CA LEU A 519 3.41 12.79 -16.60
C LEU A 519 2.94 11.37 -17.00
N GLU A 520 3.87 10.47 -17.28
CA GLU A 520 3.61 9.04 -17.47
C GLU A 520 3.05 8.36 -16.21
N ALA A 521 3.55 8.68 -15.02
CA ALA A 521 3.00 8.17 -13.75
C ALA A 521 1.57 8.67 -13.52
N ILE A 522 1.26 9.93 -13.86
CA ILE A 522 -0.10 10.48 -13.75
C ILE A 522 -1.07 9.76 -14.69
N ASN A 523 -0.67 9.57 -15.96
CA ASN A 523 -1.45 8.79 -16.92
C ASN A 523 -1.62 7.33 -16.45
N ALA A 524 -0.56 6.69 -15.95
CA ALA A 524 -0.62 5.35 -15.39
C ALA A 524 -1.59 5.27 -14.20
N ALA A 525 -1.61 6.24 -13.29
CA ALA A 525 -2.52 6.25 -12.14
C ALA A 525 -3.99 6.18 -12.57
N VAL A 526 -4.38 6.94 -13.61
CA VAL A 526 -5.74 6.86 -14.18
C VAL A 526 -5.97 5.56 -14.94
N HIS A 527 -5.08 5.18 -15.86
CA HIS A 527 -5.30 4.02 -16.73
C HIS A 527 -5.27 2.70 -15.98
N LEU A 528 -4.41 2.56 -14.96
CA LEU A 528 -4.30 1.35 -14.15
C LEU A 528 -5.43 1.25 -13.12
N SER A 529 -5.75 2.32 -12.38
CA SER A 529 -6.87 2.29 -11.45
C SER A 529 -8.22 2.08 -12.16
N ALA A 530 -8.43 2.68 -13.34
CA ALA A 530 -9.62 2.47 -14.14
C ALA A 530 -9.70 1.09 -14.83
N ARG A 531 -8.64 0.26 -14.77
CA ARG A 531 -8.60 -1.10 -15.32
C ARG A 531 -8.64 -2.19 -14.24
N TYR A 532 -7.92 -2.00 -13.15
CA TYR A 532 -7.67 -3.03 -12.14
C TYR A 532 -8.34 -2.76 -10.78
N ILE A 533 -8.81 -1.53 -10.53
CA ILE A 533 -9.50 -1.14 -9.28
C ILE A 533 -10.96 -0.81 -9.65
N SER A 534 -11.83 -1.83 -9.62
CA SER A 534 -13.23 -1.76 -10.08
C SER A 534 -14.26 -1.54 -8.97
N ASP A 535 -13.85 -1.61 -7.70
CA ASP A 535 -14.69 -1.38 -6.52
C ASP A 535 -14.82 0.11 -6.15
N ARG A 536 -13.89 0.94 -6.64
CA ARG A 536 -13.87 2.40 -6.48
C ARG A 536 -14.06 3.15 -7.80
N TYR A 537 -14.28 4.46 -7.72
CA TYR A 537 -14.52 5.36 -8.86
C TYR A 537 -13.44 6.43 -8.99
N LEU A 538 -13.20 6.95 -10.19
CA LEU A 538 -12.38 8.13 -10.44
C LEU A 538 -13.06 9.40 -9.87
N PRO A 539 -12.30 10.46 -9.52
CA PRO A 539 -10.83 10.52 -9.53
C PRO A 539 -10.17 9.90 -8.29
N ASP A 540 -10.90 9.72 -7.19
CA ASP A 540 -10.45 9.19 -5.88
C ASP A 540 -9.40 8.08 -5.97
N LYS A 541 -9.73 6.94 -6.60
CA LYS A 541 -8.81 5.80 -6.73
C LYS A 541 -7.51 6.05 -7.50
N ALA A 542 -7.42 7.14 -8.25
CA ALA A 542 -6.19 7.55 -8.94
C ALA A 542 -5.40 8.60 -8.14
N ILE A 543 -6.09 9.40 -7.30
CA ILE A 543 -5.47 10.31 -6.34
C ILE A 543 -4.72 9.50 -5.28
N ASP A 544 -5.38 8.49 -4.70
CA ASP A 544 -4.78 7.60 -3.69
C ASP A 544 -3.52 6.87 -4.19
N LEU A 545 -3.52 6.38 -5.43
CA LEU A 545 -2.33 5.73 -6.01
C LEU A 545 -1.13 6.69 -6.12
N ILE A 546 -1.38 7.97 -6.40
CA ILE A 546 -0.34 9.01 -6.44
C ILE A 546 0.13 9.35 -5.01
N ASP A 547 -0.77 9.43 -4.04
CA ASP A 547 -0.42 9.70 -2.64
C ASP A 547 0.43 8.56 -2.03
N GLU A 548 0.00 7.31 -2.17
CA GLU A 548 0.76 6.16 -1.64
C GLU A 548 2.08 5.97 -2.39
N ALA A 549 2.14 6.17 -3.72
CA ALA A 549 3.40 6.08 -4.45
C ALA A 549 4.39 7.18 -4.06
N GLY A 550 3.92 8.41 -3.78
CA GLY A 550 4.75 9.50 -3.24
C GLY A 550 5.28 9.19 -1.84
N SER A 551 4.39 8.74 -0.95
CA SER A 551 4.71 8.28 0.40
C SER A 551 5.75 7.14 0.38
N ARG A 552 5.55 6.15 -0.48
CA ARG A 552 6.47 5.03 -0.68
C ARG A 552 7.82 5.49 -1.21
N ALA A 553 7.87 6.32 -2.25
CA ALA A 553 9.12 6.82 -2.84
C ALA A 553 9.94 7.62 -1.81
N ARG A 554 9.28 8.42 -0.97
CA ARG A 554 9.89 9.12 0.17
C ARG A 554 10.48 8.16 1.21
N ILE A 555 9.77 7.08 1.56
CA ILE A 555 10.24 6.05 2.50
C ILE A 555 11.43 5.28 1.91
N GLU A 556 11.38 4.88 0.63
CA GLU A 556 12.49 4.20 -0.04
C GLU A 556 13.74 5.10 -0.18
N ALA A 557 13.57 6.39 -0.50
CA ALA A 557 14.67 7.35 -0.54
C ALA A 557 15.33 7.52 0.84
N PHE A 558 14.53 7.62 1.91
CA PHE A 558 15.03 7.68 3.29
C PHE A 558 15.74 6.39 3.72
N LYS A 559 15.22 5.22 3.33
CA LYS A 559 15.87 3.93 3.55
C LYS A 559 17.22 3.85 2.83
N LYS A 560 17.28 4.19 1.54
CA LYS A 560 18.52 4.24 0.74
C LYS A 560 19.56 5.18 1.35
N LYS A 561 19.17 6.40 1.74
CA LYS A 561 20.08 7.36 2.44
C LYS A 561 20.64 6.78 3.74
N ARG A 562 19.82 6.07 4.54
CA ARG A 562 20.27 5.38 5.77
C ARG A 562 21.19 4.21 5.47
N GLU A 563 20.88 3.39 4.47
CA GLU A 563 21.68 2.21 4.09
C GLU A 563 23.05 2.62 3.54
N GLN A 564 23.14 3.71 2.77
CA GLN A 564 24.41 4.32 2.37
C GLN A 564 25.23 4.76 3.58
N GLN A 565 24.62 5.46 4.55
CA GLN A 565 25.31 5.87 5.79
C GLN A 565 25.80 4.67 6.63
N ILE A 566 25.01 3.60 6.74
CA ILE A 566 25.40 2.39 7.48
C ILE A 566 26.49 1.61 6.73
N SER A 567 26.41 1.50 5.40
CA SER A 567 27.43 0.86 4.55
C SER A 567 28.78 1.54 4.67
N ILE A 568 28.80 2.88 4.61
CA ILE A 568 29.96 3.73 4.91
C ILE A 568 30.51 3.39 6.32
N LEU A 569 29.66 3.40 7.34
CA LEU A 569 30.07 3.09 8.72
C LEU A 569 30.49 1.62 8.97
N SER A 570 30.31 0.70 8.02
CA SER A 570 30.65 -0.72 8.16
C SER A 570 31.85 -1.21 7.35
N LYS A 571 32.33 -0.44 6.35
CA LYS A 571 33.56 -0.79 5.59
C LYS A 571 34.80 -0.82 6.48
N SER A 572 35.75 -1.71 6.18
CA SER A 572 37.01 -1.75 6.93
C SER A 572 37.94 -0.59 6.49
N PRO A 573 38.91 -0.18 7.34
CA PRO A 573 39.86 0.87 6.97
C PRO A 573 40.67 0.55 5.70
N ASP A 574 40.93 -0.73 5.44
CA ASP A 574 41.74 -1.16 4.30
C ASP A 574 40.94 -1.14 2.98
N ASP A 575 39.62 -1.36 3.03
CA ASP A 575 38.72 -1.19 1.89
C ASP A 575 38.66 0.29 1.46
N TYR A 576 38.57 1.20 2.44
CA TYR A 576 38.65 2.64 2.21
C TYR A 576 39.94 3.05 1.52
N TRP A 577 41.09 2.52 1.94
CA TRP A 577 42.36 2.80 1.28
C TRP A 577 42.47 2.16 -0.11
N GLN A 578 41.68 1.15 -0.46
CA GLN A 578 41.58 0.64 -1.83
C GLN A 578 40.70 1.57 -2.69
N GLU A 579 39.53 1.95 -2.19
CA GLU A 579 38.55 2.81 -2.88
C GLU A 579 39.08 4.22 -3.15
N ILE A 580 39.88 4.78 -2.22
CA ILE A 580 40.62 6.03 -2.45
C ILE A 580 41.68 5.86 -3.56
N ARG A 581 42.39 4.73 -3.60
CA ARG A 581 43.43 4.47 -4.63
C ARG A 581 42.82 4.25 -6.02
N THR A 582 41.69 3.55 -6.13
CA THR A 582 41.00 3.40 -7.42
C THR A 582 40.43 4.73 -7.91
N MET A 583 39.85 5.56 -7.03
CA MET A 583 39.41 6.92 -7.37
C MET A 583 40.57 7.82 -7.81
N GLN A 584 41.73 7.76 -7.14
CA GLN A 584 42.93 8.51 -7.55
C GLN A 584 43.43 8.05 -8.92
N ALA A 585 43.54 6.74 -9.17
CA ALA A 585 43.96 6.20 -10.46
C ALA A 585 42.97 6.54 -11.59
N MET A 586 41.66 6.48 -11.33
CA MET A 586 40.63 6.91 -12.30
C MET A 586 40.73 8.41 -12.61
N HIS A 587 40.93 9.25 -11.60
CA HIS A 587 41.11 10.69 -11.79
C HIS A 587 42.40 11.01 -12.57
N GLU A 588 43.49 10.30 -12.30
CA GLU A 588 44.76 10.41 -13.05
C GLU A 588 44.59 10.00 -14.52
N VAL A 589 43.85 8.91 -14.81
CA VAL A 589 43.50 8.50 -16.17
C VAL A 589 42.60 9.53 -16.88
N VAL A 590 41.64 10.14 -16.18
CA VAL A 590 40.76 11.20 -16.73
C VAL A 590 41.52 12.51 -16.98
N LEU A 591 42.50 12.86 -16.14
CA LEU A 591 43.42 13.97 -16.42
C LEU A 591 44.32 13.65 -17.61
N ALA A 592 44.87 12.43 -17.68
CA ALA A 592 45.74 12.00 -18.77
C ALA A 592 45.01 11.93 -20.13
N SER A 593 43.73 11.55 -20.16
CA SER A 593 42.93 11.60 -21.39
C SER A 593 42.59 13.02 -21.81
N LYS A 594 42.22 13.90 -20.87
CA LYS A 594 42.03 15.35 -21.14
C LYS A 594 43.32 16.02 -21.65
N LEU A 595 44.49 15.64 -21.12
CA LEU A 595 45.79 16.15 -21.57
C LEU A 595 46.24 15.56 -22.92
N LYS A 596 45.84 14.32 -23.26
CA LYS A 596 46.10 13.72 -24.59
C LYS A 596 45.18 14.24 -25.68
N ASN A 597 43.97 14.66 -25.35
CA ASN A 597 42.96 15.13 -26.31
C ASN A 597 43.14 16.61 -26.72
N VAL A 598 44.35 17.15 -26.63
CA VAL A 598 44.72 18.49 -27.14
C VAL A 598 45.66 18.35 -28.34
N PRO A 599 45.14 18.11 -29.56
CA PRO A 599 45.94 18.19 -30.78
C PRO A 599 46.24 19.66 -31.12
N ALA A 600 47.49 19.95 -31.53
CA ALA A 600 47.90 21.29 -31.93
C ALA A 600 47.62 21.56 -33.41
N SER A 601 46.40 21.98 -33.73
CA SER A 601 46.01 22.50 -35.05
C SER A 601 44.89 23.52 -34.91
N ALA A 602 45.01 24.68 -35.57
CA ALA A 602 44.07 25.80 -35.45
C ALA A 602 43.21 25.96 -36.71
N MET A 603 41.94 26.36 -36.50
CA MET A 603 40.89 26.57 -37.52
C MET A 603 40.47 25.25 -38.21
N ASP A 604 39.21 25.05 -38.61
CA ASP A 604 38.17 26.04 -38.92
C ASP A 604 36.74 25.53 -38.57
N ASP A 605 35.75 26.40 -38.79
CA ASP A 605 34.30 26.17 -38.92
C ASP A 605 33.44 25.71 -37.73
N SER A 606 32.22 26.23 -37.70
CA SER A 606 31.24 26.07 -36.61
C SER A 606 30.16 25.04 -36.92
N SER A 607 29.84 24.17 -35.95
CA SER A 607 28.51 23.55 -35.86
C SER A 607 28.15 23.22 -34.40
N GLU A 608 26.93 23.57 -34.00
CA GLU A 608 26.44 23.41 -32.62
C GLU A 608 26.07 21.96 -32.32
N ASN A 609 26.62 21.40 -31.24
CA ASN A 609 26.16 20.15 -30.62
C ASN A 609 26.64 20.11 -29.16
N ASP A 610 25.98 20.88 -28.29
CA ASP A 610 26.18 20.79 -26.84
C ASP A 610 25.63 19.47 -26.29
N SER A 611 26.43 18.41 -26.46
CA SER A 611 26.27 17.17 -25.70
C SER A 611 26.82 17.40 -24.29
N ASP A 612 26.04 18.15 -23.48
CA ASP A 612 26.41 18.63 -22.16
C ASP A 612 26.81 17.44 -21.25
N SER A 613 28.12 17.30 -21.02
CA SER A 613 28.69 16.10 -20.42
C SER A 613 28.52 16.14 -18.91
N VAL A 614 27.35 15.71 -18.43
CA VAL A 614 26.93 15.75 -17.03
C VAL A 614 27.96 15.06 -16.12
N LEU A 615 28.85 15.87 -15.56
CA LEU A 615 29.58 15.55 -14.34
C LEU A 615 28.54 15.40 -13.22
N PRO A 616 28.48 14.27 -12.49
CA PRO A 616 27.55 14.11 -11.39
C PRO A 616 28.00 14.95 -10.19
N THR A 617 27.70 16.25 -10.22
CA THR A 617 27.84 17.15 -9.07
C THR A 617 26.93 16.65 -7.96
N SER A 618 27.53 16.10 -6.89
CA SER A 618 26.84 15.29 -5.89
C SER A 618 26.01 16.10 -4.89
N SER A 619 25.00 16.83 -5.38
CA SER A 619 23.93 17.40 -4.57
C SER A 619 22.93 16.29 -4.19
N ASN A 620 23.22 15.58 -3.10
CA ASN A 620 22.47 14.41 -2.61
C ASN A 620 21.01 14.69 -2.15
N ASP A 621 20.40 15.81 -2.54
CA ASP A 621 19.04 16.25 -2.16
C ASP A 621 18.12 16.52 -3.37
N GLU A 622 18.37 15.87 -4.51
CA GLU A 622 17.31 15.72 -5.52
C GLU A 622 16.11 14.95 -4.94
N PRO A 623 14.86 15.40 -5.17
CA PRO A 623 13.67 14.71 -4.71
C PRO A 623 13.47 13.40 -5.49
N PRO A 624 13.06 12.29 -4.85
CA PRO A 624 12.74 11.05 -5.57
C PRO A 624 11.69 11.28 -6.65
N VAL A 625 11.97 10.78 -7.86
CA VAL A 625 11.05 10.80 -8.99
C VAL A 625 10.18 9.54 -8.97
N VAL A 626 8.87 9.71 -9.12
CA VAL A 626 7.87 8.63 -9.19
C VAL A 626 7.56 8.31 -10.65
N GLY A 627 7.87 7.08 -11.06
CA GLY A 627 7.63 6.57 -12.42
C GLY A 627 6.32 5.76 -12.55
N PRO A 628 5.91 5.42 -13.79
CA PRO A 628 4.75 4.56 -14.01
C PRO A 628 4.89 3.17 -13.35
N ASN A 629 6.12 2.66 -13.21
CA ASN A 629 6.38 1.39 -12.52
C ASN A 629 6.11 1.46 -11.01
N ASP A 630 6.24 2.62 -10.38
CA ASP A 630 5.99 2.77 -8.93
C ASP A 630 4.49 2.85 -8.64
N ILE A 631 3.74 3.49 -9.54
CA ILE A 631 2.28 3.42 -9.57
C ILE A 631 1.80 1.98 -9.81
N ALA A 632 2.44 1.23 -10.72
CA ALA A 632 2.09 -0.16 -11.00
C ALA A 632 2.33 -1.09 -9.80
N LYS A 633 3.39 -0.89 -9.01
CA LYS A 633 3.63 -1.61 -7.74
C LYS A 633 2.49 -1.39 -6.73
N VAL A 634 2.08 -0.13 -6.53
CA VAL A 634 0.98 0.21 -5.60
C VAL A 634 -0.34 -0.36 -6.12
N ALA A 635 -0.67 -0.18 -7.40
CA ALA A 635 -1.87 -0.75 -8.01
C ALA A 635 -1.90 -2.29 -7.93
N SER A 636 -0.75 -2.95 -8.00
CA SER A 636 -0.64 -4.41 -7.84
C SER A 636 -0.87 -4.85 -6.39
N LEU A 637 -0.30 -4.13 -5.42
CA LEU A 637 -0.51 -4.37 -3.99
C LEU A 637 -1.98 -4.18 -3.59
N TRP A 638 -2.66 -3.19 -4.17
CA TRP A 638 -4.07 -2.87 -3.92
C TRP A 638 -5.04 -3.88 -4.55
N SER A 639 -4.83 -4.25 -5.81
CA SER A 639 -5.75 -5.13 -6.54
C SER A 639 -5.47 -6.62 -6.33
N GLY A 640 -4.28 -6.98 -5.84
CA GLY A 640 -3.79 -8.36 -5.83
C GLY A 640 -3.48 -8.92 -7.22
N ILE A 641 -3.57 -8.10 -8.27
CA ILE A 641 -3.25 -8.45 -9.66
C ILE A 641 -1.84 -7.89 -9.94
N PRO A 642 -0.86 -8.68 -10.41
CA PRO A 642 0.40 -8.12 -10.88
C PRO A 642 0.18 -7.32 -12.17
N VAL A 643 0.19 -5.99 -12.03
CA VAL A 643 -0.04 -4.95 -13.06
C VAL A 643 1.28 -4.46 -13.70
N GLU A 644 2.42 -4.73 -13.07
CA GLU A 644 3.74 -4.33 -13.57
C GLU A 644 4.02 -4.89 -14.97
N GLN A 645 4.88 -4.18 -15.73
CA GLN A 645 5.41 -4.73 -16.98
C GLN A 645 6.20 -6.00 -16.67
N LEU A 646 6.04 -7.03 -17.51
CA LEU A 646 6.68 -8.35 -17.32
C LEU A 646 8.15 -8.19 -16.94
N THR A 647 8.50 -8.58 -15.71
CA THR A 647 9.88 -8.54 -15.24
C THR A 647 10.73 -9.58 -15.98
N ALA A 648 12.05 -9.47 -15.90
CA ALA A 648 12.93 -10.50 -16.43
C ALA A 648 12.61 -11.88 -15.82
N ASP A 649 12.26 -11.90 -14.52
CA ASP A 649 11.90 -13.09 -13.77
C ASP A 649 10.54 -13.66 -14.22
N ASP A 650 9.52 -12.82 -14.46
CA ASP A 650 8.24 -13.23 -15.05
C ASP A 650 8.44 -13.86 -16.44
N ILE A 651 9.32 -13.29 -17.25
CA ILE A 651 9.63 -13.80 -18.60
C ILE A 651 10.31 -15.17 -18.50
N MET A 652 11.30 -15.33 -17.60
CA MET A 652 11.94 -16.63 -17.37
C MET A 652 10.94 -17.67 -16.83
N LEU A 653 10.09 -17.30 -15.87
CA LEU A 653 9.04 -18.15 -15.32
C LEU A 653 8.03 -18.56 -16.39
N LEU A 654 7.56 -17.63 -17.23
CA LEU A 654 6.67 -17.93 -18.34
C LEU A 654 7.34 -18.85 -19.38
N VAL A 655 8.60 -18.61 -19.74
CA VAL A 655 9.34 -19.49 -20.67
C VAL A 655 9.44 -20.90 -20.10
N GLY A 656 9.87 -21.06 -18.85
CA GLY A 656 10.02 -22.35 -18.16
C GLY A 656 8.73 -23.01 -17.66
N LEU A 657 7.57 -22.35 -17.78
CA LEU A 657 6.29 -22.84 -17.21
C LEU A 657 5.90 -24.24 -17.73
N ASP A 658 6.14 -24.52 -19.01
CA ASP A 658 5.88 -25.83 -19.62
C ASP A 658 6.72 -26.95 -18.96
N GLU A 659 7.96 -26.66 -18.56
CA GLU A 659 8.85 -27.62 -17.88
C GLU A 659 8.48 -27.80 -16.41
N GLN A 660 8.16 -26.72 -15.70
CA GLN A 660 7.76 -26.79 -14.30
C GLN A 660 6.46 -27.58 -14.11
N LEU A 661 5.48 -27.41 -15.02
CA LEU A 661 4.24 -28.20 -15.00
C LEU A 661 4.49 -29.68 -15.33
N ARG A 662 5.37 -30.00 -16.28
CA ARG A 662 5.74 -31.39 -16.62
C ARG A 662 6.35 -32.16 -15.45
N LYS A 663 7.12 -31.51 -14.56
CA LYS A 663 7.67 -32.16 -13.35
C LYS A 663 6.59 -32.72 -12.41
N ARG A 664 5.37 -32.16 -12.44
CA ARG A 664 4.24 -32.55 -11.57
C ARG A 664 3.12 -33.26 -12.32
N VAL A 665 2.98 -33.06 -13.63
CA VAL A 665 1.88 -33.59 -14.44
C VAL A 665 2.41 -34.47 -15.56
N VAL A 666 2.40 -35.77 -15.30
CA VAL A 666 2.93 -36.81 -16.19
C VAL A 666 1.92 -37.15 -17.31
N GLY A 667 2.41 -37.25 -18.55
CA GLY A 667 1.68 -37.88 -19.66
C GLY A 667 0.55 -37.07 -20.30
N GLN A 668 0.43 -35.77 -20.01
CA GLN A 668 -0.65 -34.90 -20.50
C GLN A 668 -0.09 -33.65 -21.21
N ASP A 669 0.92 -33.84 -22.07
CA ASP A 669 1.65 -32.78 -22.76
C ASP A 669 0.77 -31.79 -23.55
N GLU A 670 -0.29 -32.27 -24.21
CA GLU A 670 -1.21 -31.38 -24.92
C GLU A 670 -1.93 -30.42 -23.96
N ALA A 671 -2.25 -30.88 -22.74
CA ALA A 671 -2.94 -30.08 -21.73
C ALA A 671 -2.03 -29.02 -21.11
N VAL A 672 -0.78 -29.39 -20.78
CA VAL A 672 0.26 -28.44 -20.34
C VAL A 672 0.46 -27.36 -21.41
N THR A 673 0.68 -27.78 -22.66
CA THR A 673 0.94 -26.89 -23.79
C THR A 673 -0.23 -25.92 -24.06
N ALA A 674 -1.48 -26.38 -23.96
CA ALA A 674 -2.67 -25.55 -24.14
C ALA A 674 -2.78 -24.45 -23.06
N ILE A 675 -2.59 -24.83 -21.79
CA ILE A 675 -2.57 -23.89 -20.65
C ILE A 675 -1.46 -22.85 -20.84
N CYS A 676 -0.23 -23.29 -21.10
CA CYS A 676 0.90 -22.38 -21.24
C CYS A 676 0.69 -21.40 -22.41
N ARG A 677 0.15 -21.84 -23.54
CA ARG A 677 -0.26 -20.95 -24.65
C ARG A 677 -1.37 -19.97 -24.25
N ALA A 678 -2.33 -20.37 -23.43
CA ALA A 678 -3.39 -19.49 -22.94
C ALA A 678 -2.84 -18.40 -21.99
N VAL A 679 -2.05 -18.80 -20.99
CA VAL A 679 -1.40 -17.89 -20.02
C VAL A 679 -0.45 -16.92 -20.73
N LYS A 680 0.41 -17.42 -21.64
CA LYS A 680 1.34 -16.60 -22.44
C LYS A 680 0.59 -15.56 -23.29
N ARG A 681 -0.51 -15.95 -23.98
CA ARG A 681 -1.37 -15.00 -24.73
C ARG A 681 -1.96 -13.90 -23.84
N SER A 682 -2.45 -14.26 -22.65
CA SER A 682 -3.02 -13.29 -21.70
C SER A 682 -1.97 -12.31 -21.17
N ARG A 683 -0.74 -12.76 -20.91
CA ARG A 683 0.34 -11.91 -20.36
C ARG A 683 0.97 -10.96 -21.37
N VAL A 684 1.08 -11.34 -22.64
CA VAL A 684 1.54 -10.44 -23.72
C VAL A 684 0.43 -9.46 -24.15
N GLY A 685 -0.77 -9.56 -23.60
CA GLY A 685 -1.88 -8.64 -23.88
C GLY A 685 -2.56 -8.84 -25.24
N LEU A 686 -2.26 -9.95 -25.94
CA LEU A 686 -2.82 -10.31 -27.25
C LEU A 686 -4.23 -10.94 -27.17
N LYS A 687 -4.87 -10.83 -26.01
CA LYS A 687 -6.14 -11.48 -25.65
C LYS A 687 -7.16 -10.40 -25.29
N ASP A 688 -8.41 -10.63 -25.69
CA ASP A 688 -9.53 -9.70 -25.51
C ASP A 688 -9.60 -9.15 -24.07
N PRO A 689 -9.52 -7.82 -23.88
CA PRO A 689 -9.59 -7.19 -22.55
C PRO A 689 -10.98 -7.26 -21.91
N ASN A 690 -11.99 -7.85 -22.57
CA ASN A 690 -13.32 -8.06 -22.03
C ASN A 690 -13.60 -9.49 -21.53
N ARG A 691 -12.73 -10.47 -21.74
CA ARG A 691 -12.97 -11.88 -21.37
C ARG A 691 -12.04 -12.35 -20.22
N PRO A 692 -12.30 -13.45 -19.50
CA PRO A 692 -11.38 -14.02 -18.50
C PRO A 692 -10.03 -14.45 -19.13
N MET A 693 -8.96 -14.63 -18.34
CA MET A 693 -7.58 -14.90 -18.85
C MET A 693 -7.55 -15.99 -19.93
N ALA A 694 -8.28 -17.08 -19.67
CA ALA A 694 -8.86 -17.96 -20.67
C ALA A 694 -10.04 -18.71 -20.04
N ALA A 695 -10.91 -19.27 -20.89
CA ALA A 695 -11.89 -20.29 -20.56
C ALA A 695 -11.44 -21.63 -21.17
N LEU A 696 -11.13 -22.62 -20.33
CA LEU A 696 -10.64 -23.94 -20.74
C LEU A 696 -11.59 -25.05 -20.29
N LEU A 697 -11.75 -26.10 -21.11
CA LEU A 697 -12.54 -27.29 -20.78
C LEU A 697 -11.69 -28.56 -20.86
N PHE A 698 -11.58 -29.27 -19.74
CA PHE A 698 -10.76 -30.48 -19.58
C PHE A 698 -11.62 -31.74 -19.59
N CYS A 699 -11.64 -32.44 -20.72
CA CYS A 699 -12.41 -33.67 -20.92
C CYS A 699 -11.54 -34.92 -20.76
N GLY A 700 -12.09 -36.02 -20.25
CA GLY A 700 -11.36 -37.29 -20.10
C GLY A 700 -11.90 -38.19 -18.99
N PRO A 701 -11.28 -39.36 -18.76
CA PRO A 701 -11.63 -40.26 -17.64
C PRO A 701 -11.40 -39.60 -16.27
N THR A 702 -11.89 -40.24 -15.20
CA THR A 702 -11.56 -39.81 -13.82
C THR A 702 -10.12 -40.22 -13.46
N GLY A 703 -9.44 -39.41 -12.63
CA GLY A 703 -8.12 -39.76 -12.10
C GLY A 703 -6.92 -39.66 -13.06
N VAL A 704 -7.09 -39.01 -14.22
CA VAL A 704 -6.01 -38.77 -15.22
C VAL A 704 -5.26 -37.43 -15.05
N GLY A 705 -5.55 -36.66 -14.00
CA GLY A 705 -4.78 -35.45 -13.64
C GLY A 705 -5.42 -34.09 -13.94
N LYS A 706 -6.67 -33.99 -14.43
CA LYS A 706 -7.35 -32.70 -14.75
C LYS A 706 -7.25 -31.65 -13.62
N THR A 707 -7.70 -32.03 -12.43
CA THR A 707 -7.67 -31.21 -11.20
C THR A 707 -6.24 -30.92 -10.77
N GLU A 708 -5.32 -31.86 -10.98
CA GLU A 708 -3.93 -31.78 -10.52
C GLU A 708 -3.09 -30.82 -11.39
N LEU A 709 -3.33 -30.78 -12.70
CA LEU A 709 -2.75 -29.77 -13.59
C LEU A 709 -3.23 -28.35 -13.23
N THR A 710 -4.48 -28.22 -12.76
CA THR A 710 -5.01 -26.93 -12.31
C THR A 710 -4.33 -26.45 -11.03
N LYS A 711 -4.09 -27.35 -10.06
CA LYS A 711 -3.28 -27.05 -8.85
C LYS A 711 -1.83 -26.76 -9.17
N ALA A 712 -1.20 -27.55 -10.04
CA ALA A 712 0.19 -27.35 -10.45
C ALA A 712 0.38 -25.94 -11.03
N LEU A 713 -0.58 -25.47 -11.84
CA LEU A 713 -0.59 -24.09 -12.34
C LEU A 713 -0.81 -23.06 -11.23
N ALA A 714 -1.72 -23.30 -10.28
CA ALA A 714 -1.93 -22.42 -9.14
C ALA A 714 -0.64 -22.26 -8.30
N ALA A 715 0.07 -23.36 -8.03
CA ALA A 715 1.37 -23.34 -7.37
C ALA A 715 2.44 -22.61 -8.20
N CYS A 716 2.69 -23.03 -9.44
CA CYS A 716 3.81 -22.55 -10.25
C CYS A 716 3.66 -21.11 -10.77
N TYR A 717 2.44 -20.58 -10.87
CA TYR A 717 2.18 -19.30 -11.55
C TYR A 717 1.27 -18.33 -10.78
N PHE A 718 0.44 -18.83 -9.85
CA PHE A 718 -0.26 -17.99 -8.85
C PHE A 718 0.40 -18.06 -7.46
N GLY A 719 1.53 -18.77 -7.34
CA GLY A 719 2.37 -18.85 -6.14
C GLY A 719 1.87 -19.76 -5.01
N SER A 720 0.68 -20.36 -5.12
CA SER A 720 0.13 -21.27 -4.11
C SER A 720 -1.04 -22.10 -4.64
N GLU A 721 -1.19 -23.34 -4.18
CA GLU A 721 -2.41 -24.13 -4.44
C GLU A 721 -3.67 -23.48 -3.84
N GLU A 722 -3.53 -22.73 -2.74
CA GLU A 722 -4.62 -21.96 -2.12
C GLU A 722 -5.06 -20.74 -2.97
N ALA A 723 -4.37 -20.44 -4.07
CA ALA A 723 -4.82 -19.47 -5.05
C ALA A 723 -5.85 -20.05 -6.04
N MET A 724 -6.18 -21.35 -5.96
CA MET A 724 -7.25 -21.98 -6.75
C MET A 724 -8.58 -22.00 -6.00
N LEU A 725 -9.60 -21.35 -6.56
CA LEU A 725 -10.99 -21.50 -6.13
C LEU A 725 -11.61 -22.74 -6.79
N ARG A 726 -11.79 -23.83 -6.04
CA ARG A 726 -12.46 -25.04 -6.51
C ARG A 726 -13.94 -25.05 -6.11
N LEU A 727 -14.82 -25.28 -7.09
CA LEU A 727 -16.26 -25.44 -6.93
C LEU A 727 -16.67 -26.79 -7.52
N ASP A 728 -17.19 -27.70 -6.69
CA ASP A 728 -17.72 -29.00 -7.15
C ASP A 728 -19.16 -28.81 -7.64
N MET A 729 -19.42 -29.05 -8.93
CA MET A 729 -20.74 -28.81 -9.51
C MET A 729 -21.80 -29.81 -9.05
N SER A 730 -21.41 -30.87 -8.34
CA SER A 730 -22.35 -31.75 -7.61
C SER A 730 -23.09 -31.03 -6.49
N GLU A 731 -22.50 -29.99 -5.87
CA GLU A 731 -23.19 -29.16 -4.88
C GLU A 731 -24.23 -28.20 -5.52
N TYR A 732 -24.10 -27.97 -6.83
CA TYR A 732 -24.89 -27.01 -7.61
C TYR A 732 -25.81 -27.70 -8.63
N MET A 733 -26.20 -28.96 -8.37
CA MET A 733 -27.20 -29.71 -9.14
C MET A 733 -28.61 -29.11 -9.05
N GLU A 734 -28.93 -28.44 -7.93
CA GLU A 734 -30.27 -27.94 -7.64
C GLU A 734 -30.41 -26.44 -7.88
N ARG A 735 -31.58 -26.02 -8.37
CA ARG A 735 -31.82 -24.61 -8.74
C ARG A 735 -31.59 -23.61 -7.62
N HIS A 736 -31.80 -24.02 -6.36
CA HIS A 736 -31.64 -23.13 -5.21
C HIS A 736 -30.20 -23.05 -4.69
N SER A 737 -29.32 -24.02 -4.98
CA SER A 737 -27.89 -23.89 -4.65
C SER A 737 -27.15 -22.98 -5.63
N VAL A 738 -27.67 -22.75 -6.84
CA VAL A 738 -27.18 -21.69 -7.77
C VAL A 738 -27.13 -20.32 -7.09
N SER A 739 -28.11 -19.99 -6.24
CA SER A 739 -28.12 -18.73 -5.47
C SER A 739 -26.94 -18.58 -4.51
N LYS A 740 -26.34 -19.68 -4.02
CA LYS A 740 -25.13 -19.62 -3.18
C LYS A 740 -23.91 -19.11 -3.96
N LEU A 741 -23.87 -19.34 -5.27
CA LEU A 741 -22.73 -19.02 -6.13
C LEU A 741 -22.63 -17.51 -6.43
N ILE A 742 -23.78 -16.87 -6.68
CA ILE A 742 -23.86 -15.43 -6.96
C ILE A 742 -24.17 -14.60 -5.70
N GLY A 743 -25.16 -15.02 -4.91
CA GLY A 743 -25.76 -14.29 -3.79
C GLY A 743 -27.28 -14.53 -3.74
N SER A 744 -27.88 -14.61 -2.54
CA SER A 744 -29.34 -14.76 -2.41
C SER A 744 -30.08 -13.53 -2.93
N PRO A 745 -31.18 -13.66 -3.70
CA PRO A 745 -31.94 -12.53 -4.21
C PRO A 745 -32.75 -11.80 -3.12
N PRO A 746 -33.17 -10.54 -3.36
CA PRO A 746 -33.96 -9.75 -2.41
C PRO A 746 -35.18 -10.49 -1.85
N GLY A 747 -35.27 -10.54 -0.52
CA GLY A 747 -36.37 -11.20 0.21
C GLY A 747 -36.14 -12.66 0.61
N TYR A 748 -34.99 -13.25 0.28
CA TYR A 748 -34.60 -14.61 0.68
C TYR A 748 -33.60 -14.61 1.84
N VAL A 749 -33.49 -15.73 2.56
CA VAL A 749 -32.47 -15.92 3.61
C VAL A 749 -31.07 -15.85 2.97
N GLY A 750 -30.13 -15.17 3.65
CA GLY A 750 -28.81 -14.84 3.09
C GLY A 750 -28.80 -13.59 2.20
N TYR A 751 -29.93 -12.91 1.98
CA TYR A 751 -29.91 -11.61 1.28
C TYR A 751 -29.12 -10.57 2.10
N GLY A 752 -28.05 -10.03 1.49
CA GLY A 752 -27.05 -9.19 2.14
C GLY A 752 -25.67 -9.85 2.24
N GLU A 753 -25.61 -11.18 2.13
CA GLU A 753 -24.38 -11.95 1.95
C GLU A 753 -24.09 -12.10 0.44
N GLY A 754 -22.86 -11.83 0.02
CA GLY A 754 -22.42 -12.08 -1.35
C GLY A 754 -22.10 -13.56 -1.58
N GLY A 755 -22.28 -14.04 -2.81
CA GLY A 755 -22.06 -15.45 -3.16
C GLY A 755 -20.62 -15.94 -3.06
N THR A 756 -20.48 -17.26 -3.05
CA THR A 756 -19.20 -17.97 -2.89
C THR A 756 -18.21 -17.67 -4.01
N LEU A 757 -18.67 -17.53 -5.26
CA LEU A 757 -17.81 -17.15 -6.38
C LEU A 757 -17.56 -15.64 -6.41
N THR A 758 -18.59 -14.82 -6.22
CA THR A 758 -18.52 -13.36 -6.34
C THR A 758 -17.63 -12.72 -5.27
N GLU A 759 -17.74 -13.11 -4.00
CA GLU A 759 -16.88 -12.58 -2.93
C GLU A 759 -15.46 -13.19 -2.95
N ALA A 760 -15.27 -14.43 -3.42
CA ALA A 760 -13.94 -15.01 -3.56
C ALA A 760 -13.11 -14.27 -4.63
N ILE A 761 -13.69 -14.05 -5.80
CA ILE A 761 -13.05 -13.33 -6.92
C ILE A 761 -12.81 -11.86 -6.56
N ARG A 762 -13.77 -11.22 -5.87
CA ARG A 762 -13.60 -9.85 -5.36
C ARG A 762 -12.44 -9.71 -4.35
N ARG A 763 -12.11 -10.76 -3.60
CA ARG A 763 -10.97 -10.78 -2.65
C ARG A 763 -9.64 -11.15 -3.29
N ARG A 764 -9.65 -11.97 -4.35
CA ARG A 764 -8.46 -12.40 -5.11
C ARG A 764 -8.82 -12.47 -6.60
N PRO A 765 -8.75 -11.36 -7.36
CA PRO A 765 -9.12 -11.35 -8.77
C PRO A 765 -8.15 -12.17 -9.65
N HIS A 766 -6.87 -12.19 -9.28
CA HIS A 766 -5.84 -13.02 -9.92
C HIS A 766 -5.82 -14.42 -9.29
N THR A 767 -6.64 -15.33 -9.85
CA THR A 767 -6.90 -16.67 -9.32
C THR A 767 -7.21 -17.67 -10.45
N VAL A 768 -7.15 -18.97 -10.15
CA VAL A 768 -7.73 -20.02 -11.01
C VAL A 768 -9.08 -20.45 -10.43
N VAL A 769 -10.14 -20.33 -11.22
CA VAL A 769 -11.47 -20.88 -10.89
C VAL A 769 -11.61 -22.25 -11.54
N LEU A 770 -11.80 -23.29 -10.72
CA LEU A 770 -12.02 -24.66 -11.15
C LEU A 770 -13.47 -25.08 -10.89
N PHE A 771 -14.25 -25.21 -11.97
CA PHE A 771 -15.58 -25.84 -11.94
C PHE A 771 -15.41 -27.34 -12.21
N ASP A 772 -15.48 -28.17 -11.18
CA ASP A 772 -15.27 -29.62 -11.27
C ASP A 772 -16.59 -30.36 -11.61
N GLU A 773 -16.52 -31.33 -12.53
CA GLU A 773 -17.65 -32.13 -13.05
C GLU A 773 -18.83 -31.28 -13.58
N ILE A 774 -18.56 -30.39 -14.54
CA ILE A 774 -19.53 -29.42 -15.09
C ILE A 774 -20.79 -30.07 -15.71
N GLU A 775 -20.78 -31.36 -16.07
CA GLU A 775 -21.98 -32.15 -16.44
C GLU A 775 -22.93 -32.50 -15.27
N LYS A 776 -22.64 -32.05 -14.05
CA LYS A 776 -23.55 -32.13 -12.89
C LYS A 776 -24.33 -30.83 -12.64
N ALA A 777 -23.83 -29.71 -13.17
CA ALA A 777 -24.35 -28.38 -12.88
C ALA A 777 -25.83 -28.21 -13.31
N HIS A 778 -26.62 -27.53 -12.48
CA HIS A 778 -27.96 -27.06 -12.87
C HIS A 778 -27.88 -26.13 -14.11
N PRO A 779 -28.77 -26.26 -15.12
CA PRO A 779 -28.66 -25.49 -16.38
C PRO A 779 -28.60 -23.96 -16.24
N ASP A 780 -29.17 -23.39 -15.17
CA ASP A 780 -29.07 -21.95 -14.90
C ASP A 780 -27.60 -21.47 -14.73
N ILE A 781 -26.67 -22.35 -14.37
CA ILE A 781 -25.23 -22.06 -14.23
C ILE A 781 -24.57 -21.84 -15.59
N PHE A 782 -25.07 -22.46 -16.67
CA PHE A 782 -24.52 -22.21 -18.01
C PHE A 782 -24.83 -20.77 -18.47
N ASN A 783 -25.94 -20.18 -18.03
CA ASN A 783 -26.24 -18.76 -18.28
C ASN A 783 -25.26 -17.83 -17.54
N ILE A 784 -24.87 -18.21 -16.32
CA ILE A 784 -23.88 -17.51 -15.48
C ILE A 784 -22.50 -17.57 -16.14
N LEU A 785 -22.11 -18.73 -16.65
CA LEU A 785 -20.84 -18.93 -17.37
C LEU A 785 -20.83 -18.21 -18.72
N LEU A 786 -21.94 -18.16 -19.45
CA LEU A 786 -22.06 -17.35 -20.67
C LEU A 786 -21.79 -15.86 -20.39
N GLN A 787 -22.42 -15.27 -19.36
CA GLN A 787 -22.14 -13.88 -18.97
C GLN A 787 -20.64 -13.68 -18.63
N LEU A 788 -20.06 -14.61 -17.86
CA LEU A 788 -18.65 -14.56 -17.47
C LEU A 788 -17.71 -14.62 -18.69
N PHE A 789 -17.98 -15.50 -19.66
CA PHE A 789 -17.15 -15.67 -20.86
C PHE A 789 -17.36 -14.59 -21.93
N GLU A 790 -18.42 -13.78 -21.83
CA GLU A 790 -18.72 -12.68 -22.76
C GLU A 790 -18.29 -11.30 -22.20
N ASP A 791 -18.80 -10.92 -21.04
CA ASP A 791 -18.57 -9.59 -20.43
C ASP A 791 -17.32 -9.54 -19.54
N GLY A 792 -16.76 -10.70 -19.16
CA GLY A 792 -15.65 -10.81 -18.21
C GLY A 792 -16.01 -10.31 -16.80
N HIS A 793 -17.30 -10.20 -16.51
CA HIS A 793 -17.83 -9.74 -15.23
C HIS A 793 -19.06 -10.58 -14.85
N LEU A 794 -19.35 -10.61 -13.56
CA LEU A 794 -20.60 -11.15 -13.03
C LEU A 794 -21.29 -10.13 -12.14
N THR A 795 -22.63 -10.10 -12.16
CA THR A 795 -23.43 -9.23 -11.30
C THR A 795 -23.97 -10.04 -10.12
N ASP A 796 -23.60 -9.65 -8.91
CA ASP A 796 -24.12 -10.14 -7.63
C ASP A 796 -25.62 -9.80 -7.47
N SER A 797 -26.33 -10.50 -6.58
CA SER A 797 -27.75 -10.24 -6.28
C SER A 797 -28.01 -8.83 -5.71
N GLN A 798 -26.97 -8.20 -5.18
CA GLN A 798 -26.94 -6.80 -4.74
C GLN A 798 -26.74 -5.78 -5.89
N GLY A 799 -26.58 -6.23 -7.14
CA GLY A 799 -26.25 -5.38 -8.29
C GLY A 799 -24.76 -5.03 -8.42
N ARG A 800 -23.92 -5.49 -7.50
CA ARG A 800 -22.46 -5.26 -7.49
C ARG A 800 -21.81 -6.03 -8.65
N ARG A 801 -20.96 -5.37 -9.44
CA ARG A 801 -20.21 -6.02 -10.54
C ARG A 801 -18.86 -6.51 -10.03
N VAL A 802 -18.55 -7.78 -10.29
CA VAL A 802 -17.28 -8.44 -9.97
C VAL A 802 -16.53 -8.72 -11.27
N ASN A 803 -15.22 -8.43 -11.31
CA ASN A 803 -14.37 -8.57 -12.50
C ASN A 803 -13.65 -9.94 -12.52
N PHE A 804 -13.70 -10.64 -13.66
CA PHE A 804 -13.10 -11.95 -13.90
C PHE A 804 -11.98 -11.92 -14.97
N LYS A 805 -11.65 -10.76 -15.53
CA LYS A 805 -10.72 -10.61 -16.67
C LYS A 805 -9.31 -11.14 -16.40
N ASP A 806 -8.88 -11.05 -15.14
CA ASP A 806 -7.58 -11.47 -14.63
C ASP A 806 -7.65 -12.80 -13.86
N ALA A 807 -8.81 -13.49 -13.90
CA ALA A 807 -8.97 -14.86 -13.44
C ALA A 807 -8.88 -15.85 -14.61
N LEU A 808 -8.29 -17.03 -14.38
CA LEU A 808 -8.30 -18.15 -15.31
C LEU A 808 -9.45 -19.09 -14.98
N VAL A 809 -10.31 -19.42 -15.96
CA VAL A 809 -11.42 -20.36 -15.74
C VAL A 809 -11.12 -21.71 -16.38
N VAL A 810 -11.17 -22.75 -15.55
CA VAL A 810 -11.05 -24.15 -15.93
C VAL A 810 -12.34 -24.87 -15.55
N MET A 811 -12.91 -25.62 -16.50
CA MET A 811 -14.00 -26.56 -16.26
C MET A 811 -13.48 -27.98 -16.47
N THR A 812 -13.83 -28.93 -15.61
CA THR A 812 -13.59 -30.36 -15.88
C THR A 812 -14.89 -31.05 -16.29
N SER A 813 -14.79 -32.01 -17.21
CA SER A 813 -15.93 -32.85 -17.56
C SER A 813 -15.53 -34.30 -17.79
N ASN A 814 -16.38 -35.26 -17.42
CA ASN A 814 -16.20 -36.67 -17.73
C ASN A 814 -16.94 -37.12 -19.00
N VAL A 815 -17.63 -36.21 -19.70
CA VAL A 815 -18.11 -36.43 -21.08
C VAL A 815 -16.92 -36.76 -21.99
N GLY A 816 -17.10 -37.65 -22.97
CA GLY A 816 -16.02 -38.22 -23.78
C GLY A 816 -15.34 -39.46 -23.21
N SER A 817 -15.49 -39.77 -21.91
CA SER A 817 -14.75 -40.88 -21.26
C SER A 817 -14.99 -42.24 -21.93
N SER A 818 -16.22 -42.51 -22.39
CA SER A 818 -16.55 -43.78 -23.04
C SER A 818 -15.89 -43.90 -24.42
N ALA A 819 -15.94 -42.83 -25.23
CA ALA A 819 -15.23 -42.75 -26.51
C ALA A 819 -13.71 -42.90 -26.34
N ILE A 820 -13.10 -42.20 -25.37
CA ILE A 820 -11.66 -42.25 -25.11
C ILE A 820 -11.22 -43.67 -24.71
N ALA A 821 -11.97 -44.34 -23.85
CA ALA A 821 -11.68 -45.73 -23.46
C ALA A 821 -11.88 -46.72 -24.62
N LYS A 822 -12.90 -46.50 -25.47
CA LYS A 822 -13.18 -47.33 -26.65
C LYS A 822 -12.15 -47.13 -27.76
N GLY A 823 -11.62 -45.92 -27.97
CA GLY A 823 -10.63 -45.63 -29.00
C GLY A 823 -9.32 -46.42 -28.86
N ARG A 824 -9.00 -46.92 -27.65
CA ARG A 824 -7.86 -47.81 -27.39
C ARG A 824 -8.13 -49.28 -27.76
N ARG A 825 -9.40 -49.66 -27.96
CA ARG A 825 -9.81 -50.98 -28.48
C ARG A 825 -10.09 -50.84 -29.97
N GLY A 826 -9.10 -51.20 -30.80
CA GLY A 826 -9.14 -51.02 -32.25
C GLY A 826 -10.41 -51.58 -32.90
N SER A 827 -10.90 -50.89 -33.94
CA SER A 827 -12.16 -51.20 -34.61
C SER A 827 -12.17 -52.61 -35.19
N ILE A 828 -12.95 -53.51 -34.58
CA ILE A 828 -13.40 -54.75 -35.22
C ILE A 828 -14.54 -54.36 -36.18
N GLY A 829 -14.16 -53.74 -37.31
CA GLY A 829 -15.09 -52.97 -38.14
C GLY A 829 -14.53 -52.50 -39.49
N PHE A 830 -13.90 -53.40 -40.24
CA PHE A 830 -13.76 -53.40 -41.71
C PHE A 830 -13.41 -52.10 -42.46
N PHE A 831 -12.64 -51.17 -41.87
CA PHE A 831 -11.93 -50.13 -42.62
C PHE A 831 -10.50 -50.00 -42.12
N VAL A 832 -9.54 -50.29 -43.00
CA VAL A 832 -8.11 -50.11 -42.75
C VAL A 832 -7.66 -48.77 -43.35
N SER A 833 -7.44 -47.80 -42.47
CA SER A 833 -6.64 -46.60 -42.74
C SER A 833 -5.88 -46.27 -41.45
N ASP A 834 -4.54 -46.31 -41.52
CA ASP A 834 -3.66 -46.58 -40.37
C ASP A 834 -3.46 -45.44 -39.34
N GLU A 835 -4.38 -44.46 -39.25
CA GLU A 835 -4.39 -43.44 -38.18
C GLU A 835 -5.72 -43.32 -37.40
N PRO A 836 -6.13 -44.35 -36.62
CA PRO A 836 -7.14 -44.19 -35.56
C PRO A 836 -6.53 -43.67 -34.24
N THR A 837 -5.20 -43.72 -34.09
CA THR A 837 -4.45 -43.45 -32.84
C THR A 837 -4.06 -41.99 -32.63
N SER A 838 -4.32 -41.11 -33.60
CA SER A 838 -3.93 -39.70 -33.56
C SER A 838 -4.81 -38.89 -32.59
N TYR A 839 -4.21 -37.98 -31.82
CA TYR A 839 -4.90 -37.16 -30.82
C TYR A 839 -6.05 -36.32 -31.43
N SER A 840 -5.91 -35.94 -32.70
CA SER A 840 -6.94 -35.25 -33.50
C SER A 840 -8.23 -36.08 -33.62
N GLY A 841 -8.12 -37.38 -33.88
CA GLY A 841 -9.27 -38.29 -34.00
C GLY A 841 -10.02 -38.46 -32.68
N ILE A 842 -9.30 -38.70 -31.58
CA ILE A 842 -9.89 -38.78 -30.24
C ILE A 842 -10.57 -37.46 -29.86
N LYS A 843 -9.92 -36.32 -30.14
CA LYS A 843 -10.48 -34.98 -29.88
C LYS A 843 -11.73 -34.70 -30.73
N ALA A 844 -11.81 -35.18 -31.97
CA ALA A 844 -13.00 -35.06 -32.81
C ALA A 844 -14.21 -35.79 -32.20
N ILE A 845 -14.05 -37.07 -31.80
CA ILE A 845 -15.13 -37.86 -31.21
C ILE A 845 -15.61 -37.26 -29.88
N VAL A 846 -14.68 -36.77 -29.04
CA VAL A 846 -15.03 -36.08 -27.79
C VAL A 846 -15.78 -34.77 -28.06
N LEU A 847 -15.41 -34.02 -29.11
CA LEU A 847 -16.14 -32.82 -29.51
C LEU A 847 -17.56 -33.12 -30.03
N GLU A 848 -17.83 -34.32 -30.54
CA GLU A 848 -19.19 -34.75 -30.91
C GLU A 848 -20.03 -35.12 -29.67
N GLU A 849 -19.50 -35.90 -28.72
CA GLU A 849 -20.19 -36.15 -27.43
C GLU A 849 -20.47 -34.82 -26.68
N LEU A 850 -19.52 -33.87 -26.69
CA LEU A 850 -19.71 -32.55 -26.09
C LEU A 850 -20.81 -31.73 -26.75
N LYS A 851 -20.92 -31.74 -28.09
CA LYS A 851 -21.99 -31.04 -28.84
C LYS A 851 -23.36 -31.67 -28.63
N ALA A 852 -23.43 -32.96 -28.32
CA ALA A 852 -24.67 -33.65 -27.98
C ALA A 852 -25.16 -33.33 -26.56
N TYR A 853 -24.23 -33.05 -25.62
CA TYR A 853 -24.56 -32.75 -24.22
C TYR A 853 -24.68 -31.24 -23.94
N PHE A 854 -23.67 -30.44 -24.31
CA PHE A 854 -23.64 -28.99 -24.06
C PHE A 854 -24.21 -28.21 -25.25
N ARG A 855 -24.85 -27.08 -24.97
CA ARG A 855 -25.32 -26.17 -26.02
C ARG A 855 -24.12 -25.60 -26.81
N PRO A 856 -24.23 -25.45 -28.15
CA PRO A 856 -23.20 -24.79 -28.95
C PRO A 856 -22.87 -23.37 -28.47
N GLU A 857 -23.86 -22.68 -27.90
CA GLU A 857 -23.73 -21.38 -27.22
C GLU A 857 -22.56 -21.36 -26.23
N LEU A 858 -22.49 -22.35 -25.33
CA LEU A 858 -21.45 -22.45 -24.31
C LEU A 858 -20.10 -22.84 -24.94
N LEU A 859 -20.10 -23.86 -25.80
CA LEU A 859 -18.87 -24.38 -26.43
C LEU A 859 -18.15 -23.32 -27.28
N ASN A 860 -18.89 -22.45 -27.97
CA ASN A 860 -18.35 -21.36 -28.78
C ASN A 860 -17.78 -20.19 -27.95
N ARG A 861 -17.95 -20.19 -26.62
CA ARG A 861 -17.37 -19.19 -25.69
C ARG A 861 -16.16 -19.72 -24.91
N ILE A 862 -15.78 -20.98 -25.12
CA ILE A 862 -14.59 -21.61 -24.53
C ILE A 862 -13.41 -21.43 -25.48
N ASP A 863 -12.26 -20.99 -24.97
CA ASP A 863 -11.09 -20.66 -25.80
C ASP A 863 -10.34 -21.91 -26.28
N GLU A 864 -10.30 -22.98 -25.47
CA GLU A 864 -9.77 -24.27 -25.89
C GLU A 864 -10.39 -25.45 -25.12
N VAL A 865 -10.82 -26.47 -25.87
CA VAL A 865 -11.19 -27.79 -25.34
C VAL A 865 -9.97 -28.70 -25.38
N VAL A 866 -9.62 -29.29 -24.24
CA VAL A 866 -8.43 -30.12 -24.01
C VAL A 866 -8.88 -31.51 -23.62
N VAL A 867 -8.28 -32.54 -24.24
CA VAL A 867 -8.63 -33.94 -23.97
C VAL A 867 -7.47 -34.63 -23.24
N PHE A 868 -7.76 -35.22 -22.09
CA PHE A 868 -6.80 -35.96 -21.29
C PHE A 868 -6.77 -37.44 -21.70
N ARG A 869 -5.56 -37.97 -21.89
CA ARG A 869 -5.31 -39.34 -22.29
C ARG A 869 -5.41 -40.29 -21.07
N PRO A 870 -5.88 -41.55 -21.23
CA PRO A 870 -5.74 -42.56 -20.18
C PRO A 870 -4.27 -42.81 -19.87
N LEU A 871 -3.93 -42.91 -18.58
CA LEU A 871 -2.55 -43.10 -18.13
C LEU A 871 -1.98 -44.45 -18.57
N GLU A 872 -0.68 -44.49 -18.84
CA GLU A 872 0.07 -45.70 -19.20
C GLU A 872 0.89 -46.21 -18.01
N LYS A 873 1.34 -47.48 -18.06
CA LYS A 873 2.18 -48.08 -17.01
C LYS A 873 3.44 -47.25 -16.65
N PRO A 874 4.31 -46.82 -17.59
CA PRO A 874 5.47 -45.98 -17.23
C PRO A 874 5.07 -44.69 -16.51
N GLN A 875 4.03 -44.02 -17.00
CA GLN A 875 3.48 -42.79 -16.41
C GLN A 875 2.97 -43.03 -14.97
N MET A 876 2.39 -44.20 -14.69
CA MET A 876 1.98 -44.60 -13.34
C MET A 876 3.16 -44.79 -12.38
N HIS A 877 4.30 -45.33 -12.85
CA HIS A 877 5.52 -45.43 -12.02
C HIS A 877 6.13 -44.05 -11.73
N GLU A 878 6.09 -43.12 -12.68
CA GLU A 878 6.51 -41.72 -12.46
C GLU A 878 5.61 -41.02 -11.44
N ILE A 879 4.28 -41.11 -11.58
CA ILE A 879 3.31 -40.56 -10.61
C ILE A 879 3.49 -41.19 -9.22
N PHE A 880 3.76 -42.50 -9.15
CA PHE A 880 4.11 -43.18 -7.90
C PHE A 880 5.38 -42.60 -7.27
N ASN A 881 6.45 -42.39 -8.03
CA ASN A 881 7.70 -41.81 -7.51
C ASN A 881 7.48 -40.40 -6.97
N ILE A 882 6.63 -39.57 -7.62
CA ILE A 882 6.25 -38.23 -7.15
C ILE A 882 5.49 -38.32 -5.81
N MET A 883 4.46 -39.18 -5.71
CA MET A 883 3.75 -39.39 -4.44
C MET A 883 4.65 -39.96 -3.34
N LEU A 884 5.62 -40.80 -3.68
CA LEU A 884 6.59 -41.33 -2.73
C LEU A 884 7.51 -40.24 -2.17
N GLN A 885 7.84 -39.20 -2.94
CA GLN A 885 8.59 -38.04 -2.43
C GLN A 885 7.81 -37.28 -1.33
N GLU A 886 6.48 -37.20 -1.41
CA GLU A 886 5.63 -36.64 -0.33
C GLU A 886 5.74 -37.45 0.97
N VAL A 887 5.93 -38.78 0.88
CA VAL A 887 6.16 -39.67 2.05
C VAL A 887 7.59 -39.51 2.57
N LYS A 888 8.60 -39.54 1.68
CA LYS A 888 10.01 -39.37 2.04
C LYS A 888 10.25 -38.05 2.78
N GLY A 889 9.71 -36.93 2.29
CA GLY A 889 9.84 -35.62 2.94
C GLY A 889 9.28 -35.59 4.36
N ARG A 890 8.18 -36.31 4.62
CA ARG A 890 7.61 -36.45 5.97
C ARG A 890 8.49 -37.28 6.90
N LEU A 891 9.11 -38.36 6.43
CA LEU A 891 10.02 -39.18 7.24
C LEU A 891 11.37 -38.49 7.51
N VAL A 892 11.89 -37.74 6.53
CA VAL A 892 13.12 -36.95 6.69
C VAL A 892 12.96 -35.88 7.77
N SER A 893 11.75 -35.34 8.00
CA SER A 893 11.51 -34.43 9.13
C SER A 893 11.53 -35.10 10.51
N LEU A 894 11.35 -36.43 10.55
CA LEU A 894 11.58 -37.29 11.73
C LEU A 894 13.03 -37.80 11.82
N GLY A 895 13.88 -37.45 10.85
CA GLY A 895 15.27 -37.89 10.75
C GLY A 895 15.45 -39.31 10.19
N ILE A 896 14.46 -39.86 9.49
CA ILE A 896 14.45 -41.25 9.01
C ILE A 896 14.44 -41.29 7.48
N GLY A 897 15.32 -42.13 6.89
CA GLY A 897 15.36 -42.39 5.46
C GLY A 897 14.28 -43.38 5.02
N LEU A 898 13.90 -43.36 3.73
CA LEU A 898 12.98 -44.35 3.15
C LEU A 898 13.47 -44.80 1.76
N GLU A 899 13.59 -46.10 1.58
CA GLU A 899 13.83 -46.78 0.31
C GLU A 899 12.75 -47.83 0.05
N VAL A 900 12.41 -48.05 -1.21
CA VAL A 900 11.34 -48.95 -1.65
C VAL A 900 11.81 -49.70 -2.89
N SER A 901 11.85 -51.03 -2.80
CA SER A 901 12.30 -51.90 -3.87
C SER A 901 11.38 -51.87 -5.09
N GLU A 902 11.91 -52.21 -6.26
CA GLU A 902 11.13 -52.17 -7.51
C GLU A 902 9.97 -53.16 -7.51
N SER A 903 10.11 -54.31 -6.84
CA SER A 903 9.04 -55.30 -6.64
C SER A 903 7.81 -54.70 -5.92
N VAL A 904 8.02 -53.89 -4.88
CA VAL A 904 6.96 -53.16 -4.17
C VAL A 904 6.34 -52.08 -5.06
N LYS A 905 7.13 -51.33 -5.83
CA LYS A 905 6.59 -50.34 -6.80
C LYS A 905 5.67 -51.02 -7.82
N ASP A 906 6.09 -52.18 -8.31
CA ASP A 906 5.36 -52.96 -9.30
C ASP A 906 4.04 -53.51 -8.73
N LEU A 907 4.04 -53.97 -7.47
CA LEU A 907 2.85 -54.41 -6.74
C LEU A 907 1.88 -53.24 -6.47
N ILE A 908 2.37 -52.08 -6.03
CA ILE A 908 1.56 -50.87 -5.81
C ILE A 908 0.97 -50.37 -7.14
N CYS A 909 1.72 -50.43 -8.24
CA CYS A 909 1.18 -50.08 -9.57
C CYS A 909 0.14 -51.10 -10.06
N LYS A 910 0.28 -52.40 -9.74
CA LYS A 910 -0.73 -53.43 -10.07
C LYS A 910 -2.03 -53.27 -9.27
N GLN A 911 -1.96 -52.91 -7.99
CA GLN A 911 -3.16 -52.70 -7.15
C GLN A 911 -3.78 -51.30 -7.29
N GLY A 912 -2.95 -50.28 -7.52
CA GLY A 912 -3.34 -48.86 -7.61
C GLY A 912 -3.75 -48.38 -9.00
N TYR A 913 -3.54 -49.17 -10.06
CA TYR A 913 -3.97 -48.85 -11.42
C TYR A 913 -5.37 -49.37 -11.73
N SER A 914 -6.22 -48.51 -12.29
CA SER A 914 -7.48 -48.89 -12.91
C SER A 914 -7.70 -48.11 -14.19
N GLU A 915 -8.05 -48.80 -15.29
CA GLU A 915 -8.36 -48.15 -16.57
C GLU A 915 -9.53 -47.15 -16.48
N ILE A 916 -10.39 -47.31 -15.46
CA ILE A 916 -11.61 -46.51 -15.25
C ILE A 916 -11.36 -45.33 -14.30
N TYR A 917 -10.51 -45.51 -13.28
CA TYR A 917 -10.27 -44.55 -12.20
C TYR A 917 -8.88 -43.91 -12.19
N GLY A 918 -8.03 -44.24 -13.17
CA GLY A 918 -6.68 -43.68 -13.33
C GLY A 918 -5.82 -43.91 -12.08
N ALA A 919 -5.06 -42.87 -11.69
CA ALA A 919 -4.21 -42.91 -10.50
C ALA A 919 -4.97 -42.70 -9.17
N ARG A 920 -6.32 -42.62 -9.17
CA ARG A 920 -7.10 -42.27 -7.96
C ARG A 920 -6.99 -43.30 -6.83
N ALA A 921 -6.71 -44.56 -7.15
CA ALA A 921 -6.48 -45.62 -6.16
C ALA A 921 -5.02 -45.66 -5.64
N LEU A 922 -4.06 -45.09 -6.38
CA LEU A 922 -2.62 -45.18 -6.09
C LEU A 922 -2.27 -44.62 -4.70
N ARG A 923 -2.82 -43.47 -4.30
CA ARG A 923 -2.59 -42.90 -2.96
C ARG A 923 -3.10 -43.82 -1.84
N ARG A 924 -4.21 -44.54 -2.04
CA ARG A 924 -4.70 -45.53 -1.05
C ARG A 924 -3.77 -46.72 -0.94
N ALA A 925 -3.27 -47.23 -2.08
CA ALA A 925 -2.30 -48.31 -2.10
C ALA A 925 -0.99 -47.91 -1.41
N ILE A 926 -0.52 -46.66 -1.60
CA ILE A 926 0.62 -46.10 -0.85
C ILE A 926 0.33 -46.07 0.66
N THR A 927 -0.84 -45.60 1.10
CA THR A 927 -1.19 -45.61 2.52
C THR A 927 -1.16 -47.04 3.09
N SER A 928 -1.86 -47.99 2.46
CA SER A 928 -1.99 -49.36 3.00
C SER A 928 -0.76 -50.26 2.87
N ILE A 929 0.18 -49.95 1.98
CA ILE A 929 1.38 -50.78 1.71
C ILE A 929 2.66 -50.13 2.25
N ILE A 930 2.67 -48.81 2.43
CA ILE A 930 3.85 -48.05 2.87
C ILE A 930 3.55 -47.31 4.18
N GLU A 931 2.56 -46.42 4.23
CA GLU A 931 2.37 -45.53 5.39
C GLU A 931 1.90 -46.29 6.64
N ASP A 932 1.01 -47.28 6.50
CA ASP A 932 0.49 -48.07 7.61
C ASP A 932 1.59 -48.95 8.24
N LEU A 933 2.34 -49.70 7.42
CA LEU A 933 3.47 -50.51 7.90
C LEU A 933 4.58 -49.68 8.57
N LEU A 934 4.91 -48.52 8.00
CA LEU A 934 5.84 -47.58 8.61
C LEU A 934 5.30 -47.07 9.95
N SER A 935 4.01 -46.77 10.04
CA SER A 935 3.39 -46.28 11.27
C SER A 935 3.43 -47.33 12.38
N GLU A 936 3.13 -48.59 12.08
CA GLU A 936 3.25 -49.69 13.05
C GLU A 936 4.70 -49.87 13.52
N ALA A 937 5.67 -49.91 12.61
CA ALA A 937 7.07 -50.14 12.95
C ALA A 937 7.74 -48.93 13.66
N LEU A 938 7.28 -47.70 13.40
CA LEU A 938 7.64 -46.51 14.18
C LEU A 938 7.06 -46.55 15.59
N LEU A 939 5.80 -47.00 15.75
CA LEU A 939 5.14 -47.14 17.05
C LEU A 939 5.70 -48.29 17.90
N ALA A 940 6.24 -49.34 17.28
CA ALA A 940 7.00 -50.39 17.95
C ALA A 940 8.32 -49.88 18.57
N GLY A 941 8.85 -48.76 18.07
CA GLY A 941 10.10 -48.14 18.54
C GLY A 941 11.36 -48.67 17.86
N ASP A 942 11.23 -49.38 16.73
CA ASP A 942 12.32 -50.06 16.05
C ASP A 942 13.29 -49.14 15.27
N TYR A 943 13.01 -47.83 15.22
CA TYR A 943 13.74 -46.84 14.41
C TYR A 943 14.22 -45.64 15.24
N LYS A 944 15.39 -45.11 14.88
CA LYS A 944 15.98 -43.90 15.49
C LYS A 944 16.28 -42.85 14.41
N PRO A 945 16.36 -41.56 14.78
CA PRO A 945 16.86 -40.52 13.88
C PRO A 945 18.28 -40.86 13.42
N GLY A 946 18.45 -41.09 12.12
CA GLY A 946 19.67 -41.63 11.51
C GLY A 946 19.47 -42.92 10.71
N ASP A 947 18.40 -43.68 10.98
CA ASP A 947 18.12 -44.98 10.33
C ASP A 947 17.39 -44.82 8.99
N THR A 948 17.53 -45.81 8.10
CA THR A 948 16.74 -45.91 6.85
C THR A 948 15.77 -47.08 6.93
N ALA A 949 14.49 -46.81 6.69
CA ALA A 949 13.48 -47.84 6.47
C ALA A 949 13.54 -48.33 5.01
N ILE A 950 13.68 -49.64 4.81
CA ILE A 950 13.68 -50.28 3.49
C ILE A 950 12.43 -51.16 3.40
N ILE A 951 11.57 -50.91 2.42
CA ILE A 951 10.36 -51.68 2.15
C ILE A 951 10.59 -52.61 0.96
N ASP A 952 10.35 -53.90 1.16
CA ASP A 952 10.45 -54.95 0.13
C ASP A 952 9.30 -55.97 0.23
N LEU A 953 9.23 -56.94 -0.68
CA LEU A 953 8.29 -58.06 -0.62
C LEU A 953 8.97 -59.33 -0.07
N ASP A 954 8.26 -60.07 0.78
CA ASP A 954 8.70 -61.38 1.27
C ASP A 954 8.50 -62.50 0.22
N ASP A 955 8.98 -63.72 0.53
CA ASP A 955 8.83 -64.90 -0.34
C ASP A 955 7.37 -65.30 -0.63
N THR A 956 6.40 -64.73 0.10
CA THR A 956 4.95 -64.93 -0.10
C THR A 956 4.29 -63.78 -0.87
N GLY A 957 5.04 -62.72 -1.20
CA GLY A 957 4.57 -61.53 -1.90
C GLY A 957 3.94 -60.46 -1.02
N ASN A 958 4.07 -60.55 0.31
CA ASN A 958 3.58 -59.54 1.24
C ASN A 958 4.64 -58.44 1.48
N PRO A 959 4.24 -57.16 1.60
CA PRO A 959 5.16 -56.08 1.92
C PRO A 959 5.62 -56.14 3.38
N TYR A 960 6.92 -55.94 3.61
CA TYR A 960 7.53 -55.83 4.94
C TYR A 960 8.56 -54.70 4.98
N VAL A 961 8.88 -54.22 6.19
CA VAL A 961 9.81 -53.10 6.41
C VAL A 961 10.99 -53.56 7.25
N THR A 962 12.19 -53.15 6.87
CA THR A 962 13.43 -53.42 7.62
C THR A 962 14.16 -52.13 7.97
N ASN A 963 14.77 -52.09 9.16
CA ASN A 963 15.66 -51.01 9.57
C ASN A 963 17.09 -51.31 9.08
N GLN A 964 17.62 -50.47 8.20
CA GLN A 964 19.06 -50.38 7.95
C GLN A 964 19.68 -49.24 8.75
N SER A 965 20.23 -49.56 9.92
CA SER A 965 20.86 -48.63 10.84
C SER A 965 22.30 -48.31 10.40
N ASN A 966 22.41 -47.45 9.38
CA ASN A 966 23.65 -47.15 8.68
C ASN A 966 24.14 -45.73 9.04
N PRO A 967 25.27 -45.56 9.78
CA PRO A 967 25.70 -44.26 10.32
C PRO A 967 26.31 -43.30 9.27
N LYS A 968 25.89 -43.42 8.01
CA LYS A 968 26.28 -42.58 6.87
C LYS A 968 25.05 -42.16 6.06
N LEU A 969 24.21 -41.32 6.66
CA LEU A 969 23.23 -40.52 5.93
C LEU A 969 23.97 -39.61 4.94
N HIS A 970 24.03 -40.04 3.68
CA HIS A 970 24.46 -39.19 2.58
C HIS A 970 23.34 -38.18 2.29
N LEU A 971 23.44 -37.01 2.92
CA LEU A 971 22.61 -35.82 2.65
C LEU A 971 22.96 -35.19 1.28
N SER A 972 22.95 -36.01 0.24
CA SER A 972 23.30 -35.65 -1.14
C SER A 972 22.11 -35.81 -2.08
N ASP A 973 21.00 -35.14 -1.73
CA ASP A 973 19.93 -34.75 -2.65
C ASP A 973 19.35 -33.40 -2.21
N THR A 974 20.20 -32.39 -2.07
CA THR A 974 19.79 -30.99 -1.86
C THR A 974 19.38 -30.33 -3.18
N THR A 975 18.59 -31.03 -4.00
CA THR A 975 18.01 -30.50 -5.24
C THR A 975 16.81 -29.61 -4.92
N SER A 976 17.11 -28.36 -4.53
CA SER A 976 16.21 -27.20 -4.60
C SER A 976 14.74 -27.43 -4.19
N ILE A 977 14.47 -27.37 -2.88
CA ILE A 977 13.15 -26.92 -2.40
C ILE A 977 13.17 -25.39 -2.37
N TYR A 978 12.84 -24.79 -3.52
CA TYR A 978 12.47 -23.38 -3.72
C TYR A 978 11.65 -23.28 -5.01
#